data_AF-A0A3S0NAD8-F1
#
_entry.id   AF-A0A3S0NAD8-F1
#
_cell.length_a   1.000
_cell.length_b   1.000
_cell.length_c   1.000
_cell.angle_alpha   90.00
_cell.angle_beta   90.00
_cell.angle_gamma   90.00
#
_symmetry.space_group_name_H-M   'P 1'
#
loop_
_entity.id
_entity.type
_entity.pdbx_description
1 polymer ?
#
loop_
_entity_poly.entity_id
_entity_poly.type
_entity_poly.pdbx_seq_one_letter_code
_entity_poly.pdbx_strand_id
1 'polypeptide(L)'
;MQKSDETRQRFLELIERLDGAYAPNTIRAYRADMEEFIGYCELHGLPALPAEPSTIARFLESVTDIGIKSSSIRRKSCSISIIHQLSDLEDPTKSEAVKIALRKVYRKLGRRFTEARPITRPMLEAMLPEPDGDLRSKRDRALLLIAYDSLRRRQELTSLRTEDIAYHEDFAIVQLRKNKDDRLCTGHWIRLGSEATLALKAWLEAAGIEEGYIIRGVTNKGEITPELGARQIGRIVNRLARAAGFEAEMVQSISSNSLRIGGAQDLLRSGATFAQIMQKGGWDKTDTLLRYLERIRQPGMICEEGIPYRTAAGGAEDIGDGADNGEQCSCPGYRDTLARRRFQSTLEQMEGAYAPGTLVGYHSGMESFIRYCEEHRLAALPASPMTVADFIGSLSESGMKSRTIQKKVEAISVFHRLGDHDDPTRASYTRIALRKVYRKLGRQARQAYGITRPMLEGMLQAAGDRGIHTLRDRALLLLAYDSLRRRQELVGLRIEDLEYTEDGAVLLLRKSKTDQYGVGHWIHLNPQTALALKAWIEAAGLTEGFILRTVDRKGEIKTSLRNEEISAIYKRLAEAAGLDAAIVGRISSHSMRVGAAQDMLNSGATLTEIMQKGGWMKSDTVMRYIDRTRPPGLVCEEDDNDGTR
;
A
#
# COMPACT_ATOMS: atom_id res chain seq x y z
N MET A 1 -43.77 -10.68 -1.74
CA MET A 1 -43.52 -12.11 -2.02
C MET A 1 -43.30 -12.37 -3.51
N GLN A 2 -44.29 -12.21 -4.40
CA GLN A 2 -44.13 -12.52 -5.84
C GLN A 2 -42.90 -11.89 -6.55
N LYS A 3 -42.55 -10.62 -6.29
CA LYS A 3 -41.36 -9.97 -6.90
C LYS A 3 -40.00 -10.48 -6.39
N SER A 4 -39.92 -11.00 -5.16
CA SER A 4 -38.65 -11.51 -4.61
C SER A 4 -38.37 -12.93 -5.12
N ASP A 5 -39.41 -13.76 -5.27
CA ASP A 5 -39.31 -15.08 -5.91
C ASP A 5 -38.87 -14.97 -7.38
N GLU A 6 -39.42 -14.01 -8.13
CA GLU A 6 -39.03 -13.77 -9.54
C GLU A 6 -37.55 -13.32 -9.67
N THR A 7 -37.10 -12.46 -8.74
CA THR A 7 -35.69 -12.02 -8.70
C THR A 7 -34.74 -13.19 -8.42
N ARG A 8 -35.14 -14.07 -7.50
CA ARG A 8 -34.35 -15.25 -7.12
C ARG A 8 -34.28 -16.26 -8.26
N GLN A 9 -35.37 -16.47 -8.97
CA GLN A 9 -35.43 -17.35 -10.14
C GLN A 9 -34.51 -16.84 -11.27
N ARG A 10 -34.62 -15.55 -11.63
CA ARG A 10 -33.76 -14.92 -12.65
C ARG A 10 -32.28 -15.01 -12.28
N PHE A 11 -31.95 -14.89 -10.99
CA PHE A 11 -30.59 -15.05 -10.50
C PHE A 11 -30.07 -16.50 -10.64
N LEU A 12 -30.90 -17.51 -10.36
CA LEU A 12 -30.50 -18.91 -10.51
C LEU A 12 -30.18 -19.26 -11.97
N GLU A 13 -31.01 -18.80 -12.91
CA GLU A 13 -30.79 -18.96 -14.36
C GLU A 13 -29.50 -18.27 -14.83
N LEU A 14 -29.21 -17.07 -14.30
CA LEU A 14 -27.95 -16.38 -14.58
C LEU A 14 -26.73 -17.14 -14.07
N ILE A 15 -26.81 -17.75 -12.88
CA ILE A 15 -25.71 -18.54 -12.33
C ILE A 15 -25.47 -19.80 -13.15
N GLU A 16 -26.52 -20.44 -13.67
CA GLU A 16 -26.39 -21.59 -14.58
C GLU A 16 -25.71 -21.20 -15.90
N ARG A 17 -26.07 -20.04 -16.47
CA ARG A 17 -25.40 -19.49 -17.67
C ARG A 17 -23.92 -19.15 -17.45
N LEU A 18 -23.49 -18.95 -16.20
CA LEU A 18 -22.10 -18.70 -15.86
C LEU A 18 -21.27 -19.98 -15.73
N ASP A 19 -21.91 -21.14 -15.70
CA ASP A 19 -21.21 -22.42 -15.63
C ASP A 19 -20.36 -22.66 -16.87
N GLY A 20 -19.16 -23.21 -16.68
CA GLY A 20 -18.14 -23.34 -17.72
C GLY A 20 -17.44 -22.03 -18.13
N ALA A 21 -18.10 -20.86 -18.04
CA ALA A 21 -17.49 -19.57 -18.37
C ALA A 21 -16.58 -19.02 -17.25
N TYR A 22 -16.91 -19.31 -15.99
CA TYR A 22 -16.13 -18.91 -14.83
C TYR A 22 -15.66 -20.13 -14.01
N ALA A 23 -14.57 -19.95 -13.26
CA ALA A 23 -14.09 -21.03 -12.38
C ALA A 23 -15.14 -21.41 -11.33
N PRO A 24 -15.32 -22.70 -10.96
CA PRO A 24 -16.35 -23.14 -10.02
C PRO A 24 -16.30 -22.44 -8.66
N ASN A 25 -15.08 -22.11 -8.19
CA ASN A 25 -14.90 -21.36 -6.95
C ASN A 25 -15.40 -19.91 -7.05
N THR A 26 -15.32 -19.29 -8.24
CA THR A 26 -15.84 -17.94 -8.52
C THR A 26 -17.37 -17.96 -8.54
N ILE A 27 -17.97 -18.95 -9.21
CA ILE A 27 -19.43 -19.12 -9.26
C ILE A 27 -20.00 -19.31 -7.86
N ARG A 28 -19.41 -20.21 -7.04
CA ARG A 28 -19.82 -20.40 -5.64
C ARG A 28 -19.71 -19.11 -4.82
N ALA A 29 -18.65 -18.33 -5.07
CA ALA A 29 -18.43 -17.05 -4.40
C ALA A 29 -19.49 -16.01 -4.79
N TYR A 30 -19.79 -15.86 -6.08
CA TYR A 30 -20.83 -14.96 -6.57
C TYR A 30 -22.21 -15.37 -6.08
N ARG A 31 -22.49 -16.68 -6.06
CA ARG A 31 -23.74 -17.23 -5.54
C ARG A 31 -23.99 -16.76 -4.10
N ALA A 32 -23.05 -17.08 -3.21
CA ALA A 32 -23.16 -16.75 -1.79
C ALA A 32 -23.21 -15.24 -1.53
N ASP A 33 -22.45 -14.44 -2.28
CA ASP A 33 -22.47 -12.98 -2.13
C ASP A 33 -23.82 -12.37 -2.51
N MET A 34 -24.43 -12.85 -3.58
CA MET A 34 -25.74 -12.36 -4.04
C MET A 34 -26.88 -12.84 -3.17
N GLU A 35 -26.85 -14.08 -2.67
CA GLU A 35 -27.84 -14.56 -1.71
C GLU A 35 -27.86 -13.70 -0.43
N GLU A 36 -26.68 -13.29 0.06
CA GLU A 36 -26.57 -12.37 1.19
C GLU A 36 -27.13 -10.99 0.87
N PHE A 37 -26.87 -10.46 -0.34
CA PHE A 37 -27.42 -9.17 -0.77
C PHE A 37 -28.94 -9.20 -0.97
N ILE A 38 -29.47 -10.27 -1.57
CA ILE A 38 -30.91 -10.48 -1.74
C ILE A 38 -31.59 -10.54 -0.37
N GLY A 39 -31.04 -11.31 0.57
CA GLY A 39 -31.57 -11.38 1.94
C GLY A 39 -31.55 -10.02 2.66
N TYR A 40 -30.50 -9.22 2.46
CA TYR A 40 -30.47 -7.84 2.97
C TYR A 40 -31.60 -6.98 2.36
N CYS A 41 -31.81 -7.07 1.05
CA CYS A 41 -32.85 -6.31 0.36
C CYS A 41 -34.25 -6.73 0.82
N GLU A 42 -34.50 -8.03 0.98
CA GLU A 42 -35.75 -8.59 1.48
C GLU A 42 -36.09 -8.09 2.89
N LEU A 43 -35.09 -8.07 3.79
CA LEU A 43 -35.26 -7.57 5.16
C LEU A 43 -35.66 -6.08 5.20
N HIS A 44 -35.20 -5.28 4.23
CA HIS A 44 -35.45 -3.84 4.17
C HIS A 44 -36.59 -3.45 3.21
N GLY A 45 -37.26 -4.42 2.58
CA GLY A 45 -38.33 -4.18 1.60
C GLY A 45 -37.86 -3.47 0.31
N LEU A 46 -36.60 -3.66 -0.09
CA LEU A 46 -35.98 -3.01 -1.25
C LEU A 46 -35.81 -3.99 -2.41
N PRO A 47 -35.83 -3.53 -3.67
CA PRO A 47 -35.54 -4.38 -4.82
C PRO A 47 -34.04 -4.69 -4.92
N ALA A 48 -33.69 -5.97 -5.05
CA ALA A 48 -32.30 -6.41 -5.27
C ALA A 48 -31.86 -6.31 -6.75
N LEU A 49 -32.81 -6.29 -7.68
CA LEU A 49 -32.55 -6.20 -9.12
C LEU A 49 -33.73 -5.49 -9.83
N PRO A 50 -33.54 -4.30 -10.42
CA PRO A 50 -32.37 -3.43 -10.32
C PRO A 50 -32.21 -2.84 -8.90
N ALA A 51 -30.99 -2.83 -8.37
CA ALA A 51 -30.69 -2.22 -7.09
C ALA A 51 -30.42 -0.71 -7.24
N GLU A 52 -30.96 0.09 -6.32
CA GLU A 52 -30.62 1.51 -6.22
C GLU A 52 -29.21 1.68 -5.63
N PRO A 53 -28.38 2.62 -6.12
CA PRO A 53 -27.03 2.82 -5.60
C PRO A 53 -26.96 3.10 -4.08
N SER A 54 -27.95 3.80 -3.52
CA SER A 54 -28.05 4.08 -2.09
C SER A 54 -28.23 2.80 -1.26
N THR A 55 -28.91 1.79 -1.80
CA THR A 55 -29.12 0.48 -1.17
C THR A 55 -27.82 -0.31 -1.10
N ILE A 56 -27.01 -0.28 -2.16
CA ILE A 56 -25.70 -0.94 -2.19
C ILE A 56 -24.74 -0.25 -1.22
N ALA A 57 -24.74 1.09 -1.17
CA ALA A 57 -23.91 1.84 -0.23
C ALA A 57 -24.22 1.42 1.23
N ARG A 58 -25.50 1.38 1.61
CA ARG A 58 -25.95 0.93 2.95
C ARG A 58 -25.61 -0.53 3.23
N PHE A 59 -25.77 -1.42 2.26
CA PHE A 59 -25.37 -2.83 2.39
C PHE A 59 -23.87 -2.98 2.64
N LEU A 60 -23.02 -2.27 1.88
CA LEU A 60 -21.57 -2.35 2.04
C LEU A 60 -21.10 -1.79 3.39
N GLU A 61 -21.79 -0.77 3.90
CA GLU A 61 -21.56 -0.24 5.25
C GLU A 61 -22.01 -1.26 6.32
N SER A 62 -23.20 -1.86 6.20
CA SER A 62 -23.68 -2.84 7.18
C SER A 62 -22.81 -4.08 7.28
N VAL A 63 -22.31 -4.61 6.15
CA VAL A 63 -21.39 -5.77 6.19
C VAL A 63 -20.03 -5.41 6.78
N THR A 64 -19.62 -4.14 6.73
CA THR A 64 -18.36 -3.67 7.32
C THR A 64 -18.38 -3.79 8.83
N ASP A 65 -19.53 -3.55 9.46
CA ASP A 65 -19.69 -3.61 10.91
C ASP A 65 -19.72 -5.05 11.45
N ILE A 66 -19.99 -6.04 10.59
CA ILE A 66 -19.91 -7.48 10.89
C ILE A 66 -18.44 -7.98 10.93
N GLY A 67 -17.46 -7.14 10.58
CA GLY A 67 -16.04 -7.46 10.72
C GLY A 67 -15.44 -8.30 9.59
N ILE A 68 -16.07 -8.36 8.41
CA ILE A 68 -15.51 -9.06 7.25
C ILE A 68 -14.35 -8.29 6.61
N LYS A 69 -13.41 -9.01 5.98
CA LYS A 69 -12.24 -8.42 5.32
C LYS A 69 -12.62 -7.55 4.11
N SER A 70 -11.89 -6.46 3.89
CA SER A 70 -12.12 -5.53 2.76
C SER A 70 -12.05 -6.19 1.38
N SER A 71 -11.25 -7.25 1.22
CA SER A 71 -11.20 -8.05 0.00
C SER A 71 -12.50 -8.82 -0.26
N SER A 72 -13.18 -9.30 0.79
CA SER A 72 -14.51 -9.93 0.68
C SER A 72 -15.57 -8.90 0.31
N ILE A 73 -15.55 -7.71 0.92
CA ILE A 73 -16.49 -6.62 0.59
C ILE A 73 -16.34 -6.20 -0.87
N ARG A 74 -15.10 -6.04 -1.33
CA ARG A 74 -14.80 -5.75 -2.75
C ARG A 74 -15.37 -6.82 -3.68
N ARG A 75 -15.23 -8.10 -3.30
CA ARG A 75 -15.77 -9.22 -4.08
C ARG A 75 -17.30 -9.14 -4.12
N LYS A 76 -17.98 -8.88 -3.00
CA LYS A 76 -19.44 -8.67 -2.95
C LYS A 76 -19.91 -7.57 -3.90
N SER A 77 -19.26 -6.40 -3.86
CA SER A 77 -19.55 -5.31 -4.80
C SER A 77 -19.33 -5.73 -6.27
N CYS A 78 -18.29 -6.51 -6.55
CA CYS A 78 -18.05 -7.04 -7.89
C CYS A 78 -19.12 -8.06 -8.31
N SER A 79 -19.57 -8.93 -7.41
CA SER A 79 -20.66 -9.89 -7.65
C SER A 79 -21.94 -9.14 -8.03
N ILE A 80 -22.29 -8.07 -7.31
CA ILE A 80 -23.46 -7.22 -7.61
C ILE A 80 -23.31 -6.57 -9.00
N SER A 81 -22.15 -5.98 -9.30
CA SER A 81 -21.84 -5.37 -10.60
C SER A 81 -22.01 -6.36 -11.76
N ILE A 82 -21.39 -7.54 -11.66
CA ILE A 82 -21.43 -8.58 -12.70
C ILE A 82 -22.87 -9.05 -12.92
N ILE A 83 -23.65 -9.28 -11.86
CA ILE A 83 -25.02 -9.77 -12.00
C ILE A 83 -25.95 -8.72 -12.60
N HIS A 84 -25.76 -7.43 -12.29
CA HIS A 84 -26.50 -6.36 -12.97
C HIS A 84 -26.15 -6.29 -14.46
N GLN A 85 -24.85 -6.36 -14.79
CA GLN A 85 -24.38 -6.35 -16.18
C GLN A 85 -24.90 -7.54 -16.98
N LEU A 86 -24.88 -8.75 -16.42
CA LEU A 86 -25.40 -9.95 -17.07
C LEU A 86 -26.94 -9.97 -17.16
N SER A 87 -27.61 -9.11 -16.40
CA SER A 87 -29.06 -8.90 -16.47
C SER A 87 -29.45 -7.79 -17.45
N ASP A 88 -28.49 -7.24 -18.21
CA ASP A 88 -28.67 -6.09 -19.11
C ASP A 88 -29.19 -4.83 -18.39
N LEU A 89 -28.80 -4.65 -17.12
CA LEU A 89 -29.15 -3.50 -16.31
C LEU A 89 -27.96 -2.54 -16.18
N GLU A 90 -28.25 -1.27 -15.93
CA GLU A 90 -27.22 -0.30 -15.56
C GLU A 90 -26.50 -0.76 -14.29
N ASP A 91 -25.18 -0.56 -14.24
CA ASP A 91 -24.35 -1.01 -13.12
C ASP A 91 -24.37 0.03 -11.97
N PRO A 92 -25.14 -0.20 -10.89
CA PRO A 92 -25.32 0.76 -9.81
C PRO A 92 -24.05 0.96 -8.99
N THR A 93 -23.07 0.04 -9.08
CA THR A 93 -21.80 0.14 -8.35
C THR A 93 -20.87 1.21 -8.92
N LYS A 94 -21.15 1.72 -10.13
CA LYS A 94 -20.39 2.79 -10.77
C LYS A 94 -20.77 4.18 -10.26
N SER A 95 -21.87 4.31 -9.53
CA SER A 95 -22.28 5.59 -8.90
C SER A 95 -21.20 6.12 -7.94
N GLU A 96 -21.16 7.44 -7.75
CA GLU A 96 -20.19 8.03 -6.81
C GLU A 96 -20.54 7.71 -5.36
N ALA A 97 -21.82 7.52 -5.02
CA ALA A 97 -22.27 7.08 -3.70
C ALA A 97 -21.66 5.72 -3.29
N VAL A 98 -21.72 4.70 -4.17
CA VAL A 98 -21.14 3.38 -3.89
C VAL A 98 -19.61 3.45 -3.83
N LYS A 99 -18.98 4.27 -4.68
CA LYS A 99 -17.52 4.50 -4.62
C LYS A 99 -17.09 5.14 -3.30
N ILE A 100 -17.86 6.10 -2.78
CA ILE A 100 -17.61 6.73 -1.48
C ILE A 100 -17.77 5.70 -0.36
N ALA A 101 -18.84 4.91 -0.36
CA ALA A 101 -19.04 3.84 0.61
C ALA A 101 -17.84 2.88 0.61
N LEU A 102 -17.42 2.38 -0.55
CA LEU A 102 -16.22 1.54 -0.66
C LEU A 102 -14.94 2.22 -0.16
N ARG A 103 -14.75 3.53 -0.42
CA ARG A 103 -13.61 4.29 0.13
C ARG A 103 -13.65 4.35 1.65
N LYS A 104 -14.82 4.58 2.27
CA LYS A 104 -15.02 4.54 3.73
C LYS A 104 -14.63 3.17 4.29
N VAL A 105 -15.16 2.10 3.69
CA VAL A 105 -14.83 0.71 4.05
C VAL A 105 -13.31 0.49 4.01
N TYR A 106 -12.65 0.86 2.91
CA TYR A 106 -11.22 0.64 2.76
C TYR A 106 -10.37 1.50 3.70
N ARG A 107 -10.81 2.70 4.09
CA ARG A 107 -10.11 3.53 5.08
C ARG A 107 -10.25 3.00 6.50
N LYS A 108 -11.45 2.48 6.84
CA LYS A 108 -11.79 1.88 8.14
C LYS A 108 -11.03 0.56 8.35
N LEU A 109 -11.21 -0.40 7.45
CA LEU A 109 -10.65 -1.75 7.58
C LEU A 109 -9.21 -1.90 7.08
N GLY A 110 -8.76 -0.97 6.23
CA GLY A 110 -7.51 -1.14 5.49
C GLY A 110 -7.63 -2.18 4.36
N ARG A 111 -6.57 -2.28 3.55
CA ARG A 111 -6.45 -3.21 2.42
C ARG A 111 -5.22 -4.11 2.52
N ARG A 112 -4.53 -4.10 3.66
CA ARG A 112 -3.41 -4.99 3.93
C ARG A 112 -3.85 -6.44 3.82
N PHE A 113 -3.09 -7.20 3.04
CA PHE A 113 -3.24 -8.64 3.02
C PHE A 113 -2.41 -9.21 4.17
N THR A 114 -3.02 -10.08 4.98
CA THR A 114 -2.25 -10.93 5.88
C THR A 114 -1.54 -11.96 5.01
N GLU A 115 -0.25 -11.76 4.80
CA GLU A 115 0.56 -12.72 4.08
C GLU A 115 0.83 -13.94 4.94
N ALA A 116 0.97 -15.09 4.29
CA ALA A 116 1.38 -16.29 4.99
C ALA A 116 2.85 -16.17 5.37
N ARG A 117 3.21 -16.69 6.54
CA ARG A 117 4.61 -16.69 6.96
C ARG A 117 5.44 -17.53 5.97
N PRO A 118 6.58 -17.01 5.46
CA PRO A 118 7.42 -17.77 4.54
C PRO A 118 8.00 -19.01 5.23
N ILE A 119 8.07 -20.12 4.50
CA ILE A 119 8.87 -21.28 4.88
C ILE A 119 10.16 -21.20 4.07
N THR A 120 11.24 -20.73 4.69
CA THR A 120 12.58 -20.64 4.08
C THR A 120 13.24 -22.02 4.04
N ARG A 121 14.36 -22.13 3.33
CA ARG A 121 15.12 -23.38 3.18
C ARG A 121 15.45 -24.06 4.52
N PRO A 122 15.98 -23.36 5.55
CA PRO A 122 16.26 -24.01 6.84
C PRO A 122 14.99 -24.53 7.53
N MET A 123 13.88 -23.80 7.41
CA MET A 123 12.60 -24.24 7.96
C MET A 123 12.03 -25.44 7.20
N LEU A 124 12.17 -25.45 5.87
CA LEU A 124 11.78 -26.58 5.05
C LEU A 124 12.55 -27.83 5.46
N GLU A 125 13.87 -27.73 5.61
CA GLU A 125 14.73 -28.85 6.01
C GLU A 125 14.30 -29.46 7.34
N ALA A 126 13.96 -28.63 8.33
CA ALA A 126 13.41 -29.10 9.61
C ALA A 126 12.04 -29.82 9.47
N MET A 127 11.27 -29.54 8.42
CA MET A 127 9.95 -30.14 8.17
C MET A 127 9.98 -31.38 7.28
N LEU A 128 11.10 -31.67 6.60
CA LEU A 128 11.18 -32.75 5.63
C LEU A 128 11.15 -34.11 6.34
N PRO A 129 10.21 -35.01 5.99
CA PRO A 129 10.26 -36.39 6.46
C PRO A 129 11.50 -37.12 5.94
N GLU A 130 11.91 -38.16 6.67
CA GLU A 130 13.00 -39.05 6.26
C GLU A 130 12.73 -39.68 4.87
N PRO A 131 13.74 -39.76 3.98
CA PRO A 131 13.57 -40.31 2.63
C PRO A 131 12.99 -41.72 2.60
N ASP A 132 13.43 -42.57 3.52
CA ASP A 132 13.04 -43.99 3.58
C ASP A 132 11.83 -44.26 4.47
N GLY A 133 11.08 -43.20 4.83
CA GLY A 133 9.89 -43.31 5.67
C GLY A 133 8.74 -44.09 5.03
N ASP A 134 7.61 -44.13 5.73
CA ASP A 134 6.38 -44.74 5.26
C ASP A 134 5.84 -44.06 3.98
N LEU A 135 4.83 -44.69 3.37
CA LEU A 135 4.20 -44.18 2.15
C LEU A 135 3.73 -42.72 2.29
N ARG A 136 3.26 -42.34 3.49
CA ARG A 136 2.84 -40.96 3.81
C ARG A 136 4.01 -39.98 3.82
N SER A 137 5.15 -40.39 4.38
CA SER A 137 6.39 -39.62 4.48
C SER A 137 6.99 -39.36 3.11
N LYS A 138 7.05 -40.39 2.24
CA LYS A 138 7.52 -40.23 0.85
C LYS A 138 6.66 -39.23 0.07
N ARG A 139 5.34 -39.32 0.18
CA ARG A 139 4.39 -38.36 -0.42
C ARG A 139 4.53 -36.94 0.14
N ASP A 140 4.65 -36.81 1.46
CA ASP A 140 4.80 -35.51 2.13
C ASP A 140 6.12 -34.83 1.73
N ARG A 141 7.22 -35.60 1.67
CA ARG A 141 8.54 -35.14 1.22
C ARG A 141 8.49 -34.65 -0.22
N ALA A 142 7.94 -35.46 -1.13
CA ALA A 142 7.78 -35.09 -2.54
C ALA A 142 6.93 -33.81 -2.68
N LEU A 143 5.80 -33.73 -1.96
CA LEU A 143 4.91 -32.56 -1.99
C LEU A 143 5.64 -31.28 -1.54
N LEU A 144 6.37 -31.31 -0.42
CA LEU A 144 7.06 -30.13 0.10
C LEU A 144 8.16 -29.65 -0.85
N LEU A 145 8.98 -30.57 -1.37
CA LEU A 145 10.09 -30.24 -2.27
C LEU A 145 9.60 -29.72 -3.62
N ILE A 146 8.60 -30.38 -4.22
CA ILE A 146 7.99 -29.90 -5.47
C ILE A 146 7.35 -28.53 -5.25
N ALA A 147 6.60 -28.34 -4.16
CA ALA A 147 5.96 -27.06 -3.87
C ALA A 147 6.97 -25.91 -3.67
N TYR A 148 8.06 -26.18 -2.95
CA TYR A 148 9.12 -25.21 -2.68
C TYR A 148 9.89 -24.85 -3.95
N ASP A 149 10.29 -25.86 -4.74
CA ASP A 149 11.13 -25.62 -5.90
C ASP A 149 10.34 -25.08 -7.10
N SER A 150 9.13 -25.58 -7.35
CA SER A 150 8.28 -25.10 -8.46
C SER A 150 7.58 -23.77 -8.16
N LEU A 151 7.56 -23.34 -6.89
CA LEU A 151 6.84 -22.17 -6.39
C LEU A 151 5.34 -22.18 -6.76
N ARG A 152 4.72 -23.34 -6.98
CA ARG A 152 3.33 -23.45 -7.47
C ARG A 152 2.28 -23.32 -6.38
N ARG A 153 1.06 -22.93 -6.78
CA ARG A 153 -0.09 -22.84 -5.87
C ARG A 153 -0.68 -24.24 -5.64
N ARG A 154 -1.36 -24.44 -4.50
CA ARG A 154 -2.00 -25.72 -4.15
C ARG A 154 -2.85 -26.38 -5.25
N GLN A 155 -3.60 -25.58 -6.03
CA GLN A 155 -4.45 -26.12 -7.12
C GLN A 155 -3.61 -26.60 -8.31
N GLU A 156 -2.49 -25.93 -8.57
CA GLU A 156 -1.55 -26.30 -9.63
C GLU A 156 -0.83 -27.59 -9.24
N LEU A 157 -0.39 -27.71 -7.97
CA LEU A 157 0.25 -28.91 -7.44
C LEU A 157 -0.64 -30.16 -7.52
N THR A 158 -1.93 -30.04 -7.17
CA THR A 158 -2.88 -31.16 -7.27
C THR A 158 -3.28 -31.49 -8.71
N SER A 159 -2.99 -30.61 -9.67
CA SER A 159 -3.32 -30.82 -11.08
C SER A 159 -2.19 -31.45 -11.90
N LEU A 160 -0.98 -31.56 -11.34
CA LEU A 160 0.15 -32.17 -12.02
C LEU A 160 -0.09 -33.66 -12.27
N ARG A 161 0.36 -34.14 -13.43
CA ARG A 161 0.12 -35.50 -13.88
C ARG A 161 1.42 -36.22 -14.26
N THR A 162 1.42 -37.55 -14.12
CA THR A 162 2.61 -38.36 -14.42
C THR A 162 2.94 -38.37 -15.91
N GLU A 163 1.91 -38.35 -16.77
CA GLU A 163 2.11 -38.29 -18.22
C GLU A 163 2.73 -36.97 -18.72
N ASP A 164 2.77 -35.94 -17.88
CA ASP A 164 3.32 -34.62 -18.20
C ASP A 164 4.76 -34.45 -17.70
N ILE A 165 5.43 -35.52 -17.28
CA ILE A 165 6.80 -35.50 -16.75
C ILE A 165 7.79 -35.95 -17.83
N ALA A 166 8.86 -35.17 -18.03
CA ALA A 166 10.06 -35.64 -18.73
C ALA A 166 11.25 -35.66 -17.77
N TYR A 167 11.92 -36.81 -17.69
CA TYR A 167 13.09 -37.00 -16.84
C TYR A 167 14.39 -36.77 -17.61
N HIS A 168 15.33 -36.11 -16.94
CA HIS A 168 16.72 -35.97 -17.35
C HIS A 168 17.63 -36.55 -16.24
N GLU A 169 18.94 -36.57 -16.46
CA GLU A 169 19.91 -37.14 -15.51
C GLU A 169 19.80 -36.49 -14.12
N ASP A 170 19.83 -35.15 -14.06
CA ASP A 170 19.85 -34.40 -12.79
C ASP A 170 18.55 -33.67 -12.43
N PHE A 171 17.55 -33.70 -13.31
CA PHE A 171 16.34 -32.90 -13.12
C PHE A 171 15.13 -33.51 -13.85
N ALA A 172 13.94 -33.08 -13.45
CA ALA A 172 12.70 -33.36 -14.17
C ALA A 172 12.08 -32.06 -14.66
N ILE A 173 11.38 -32.12 -15.79
CA ILE A 173 10.46 -31.08 -16.21
C ILE A 173 9.04 -31.62 -16.15
N VAL A 174 8.12 -30.80 -15.64
CA VAL A 174 6.70 -31.17 -15.54
C VAL A 174 5.86 -30.10 -16.22
N GLN A 175 5.00 -30.50 -17.16
CA GLN A 175 4.08 -29.58 -17.81
C GLN A 175 2.89 -29.27 -16.91
N LEU A 176 2.71 -28.00 -16.58
CA LEU A 176 1.48 -27.50 -15.99
C LEU A 176 0.51 -27.15 -17.11
N ARG A 177 -0.49 -28.01 -17.38
CA ARG A 177 -1.44 -27.84 -18.47
C ARG A 177 -2.30 -26.57 -18.37
N LYS A 178 -2.67 -26.16 -17.15
CA LYS A 178 -3.48 -24.98 -16.90
C LYS A 178 -2.95 -24.24 -15.68
N ASN A 179 -2.86 -22.93 -15.79
CA ASN A 179 -2.64 -22.07 -14.64
C ASN A 179 -3.79 -21.04 -14.53
N LYS A 180 -3.85 -20.33 -13.40
CA LYS A 180 -4.94 -19.39 -13.11
C LYS A 180 -5.09 -18.27 -14.16
N ASP A 181 -3.99 -17.83 -14.74
CA ASP A 181 -3.91 -16.65 -15.60
C ASP A 181 -3.78 -17.04 -17.10
N ASP A 182 -3.57 -18.33 -17.38
CA ASP A 182 -3.52 -18.95 -18.71
C ASP A 182 -4.94 -19.24 -19.23
N ARG A 183 -5.54 -18.20 -19.80
CA ARG A 183 -6.87 -18.27 -20.43
C ARG A 183 -6.91 -19.14 -21.68
N LEU A 184 -5.76 -19.34 -22.34
CA LEU A 184 -5.66 -20.08 -23.59
C LEU A 184 -5.24 -21.54 -23.38
N CYS A 185 -4.92 -21.93 -22.14
CA CYS A 185 -4.43 -23.27 -21.77
C CYS A 185 -3.21 -23.69 -22.59
N THR A 186 -2.29 -22.76 -22.89
CA THR A 186 -1.05 -23.07 -23.63
C THR A 186 -0.08 -23.90 -22.79
N GLY A 187 -0.27 -23.93 -21.46
CA GLY A 187 0.54 -24.69 -20.52
C GLY A 187 1.91 -24.05 -20.27
N HIS A 188 2.59 -24.52 -19.21
CA HIS A 188 3.91 -24.02 -18.83
C HIS A 188 4.80 -25.15 -18.29
N TRP A 189 6.03 -25.24 -18.77
CA TRP A 189 7.00 -26.23 -18.30
C TRP A 189 7.69 -25.76 -17.02
N ILE A 190 7.64 -26.59 -16.00
CA ILE A 190 8.25 -26.33 -14.69
C ILE A 190 9.49 -27.21 -14.57
N ARG A 191 10.64 -26.61 -14.31
CA ARG A 191 11.86 -27.35 -13.96
C ARG A 191 11.88 -27.68 -12.47
N LEU A 192 12.11 -28.94 -12.14
CA LEU A 192 12.36 -29.45 -10.79
C LEU A 192 13.85 -29.79 -10.64
N GLY A 193 14.49 -29.31 -9.58
CA GLY A 193 15.87 -29.64 -9.23
C GLY A 193 16.03 -31.11 -8.84
N SER A 194 17.29 -31.52 -8.65
CA SER A 194 17.66 -32.90 -8.34
C SER A 194 16.95 -33.46 -7.11
N GLU A 195 16.95 -32.71 -6.01
CA GLU A 195 16.32 -33.14 -4.76
C GLU A 195 14.80 -33.40 -4.90
N ALA A 196 14.08 -32.47 -5.55
CA ALA A 196 12.66 -32.63 -5.82
C ALA A 196 12.38 -33.78 -6.79
N THR A 197 13.26 -33.98 -7.77
CA THR A 197 13.17 -35.07 -8.75
C THR A 197 13.36 -36.43 -8.10
N LEU A 198 14.33 -36.59 -7.21
CA LEU A 198 14.57 -37.83 -6.46
C LEU A 198 13.39 -38.16 -5.55
N ALA A 199 12.86 -37.18 -4.81
CA ALA A 199 11.70 -37.38 -3.96
C ALA A 199 10.43 -37.73 -4.76
N LEU A 200 10.26 -37.12 -5.94
CA LEU A 200 9.18 -37.45 -6.87
C LEU A 200 9.27 -38.90 -7.34
N LYS A 201 10.44 -39.36 -7.80
CA LYS A 201 10.67 -40.74 -8.22
C LYS A 201 10.37 -41.73 -7.08
N ALA A 202 10.93 -41.49 -5.90
CA ALA A 202 10.73 -42.34 -4.72
C ALA A 202 9.25 -42.45 -4.31
N TRP A 203 8.49 -41.36 -4.44
CA TRP A 203 7.04 -41.38 -4.20
C TRP A 203 6.29 -42.20 -5.24
N LEU A 204 6.51 -41.95 -6.53
CA LEU A 204 5.78 -42.64 -7.61
C LEU A 204 6.04 -44.15 -7.60
N GLU A 205 7.29 -44.55 -7.35
CA GLU A 205 7.69 -45.95 -7.24
C GLU A 205 7.03 -46.63 -6.03
N ALA A 206 7.13 -46.04 -4.83
CA ALA A 206 6.54 -46.60 -3.62
C ALA A 206 5.00 -46.67 -3.68
N ALA A 207 4.38 -45.76 -4.45
CA ALA A 207 2.94 -45.68 -4.61
C ALA A 207 2.39 -46.52 -5.78
N GLY A 208 3.25 -47.05 -6.65
CA GLY A 208 2.84 -47.74 -7.86
C GLY A 208 1.99 -46.87 -8.79
N ILE A 209 2.32 -45.57 -8.90
CA ILE A 209 1.55 -44.63 -9.74
C ILE A 209 2.21 -44.53 -11.11
N GLU A 210 1.57 -45.13 -12.10
CA GLU A 210 2.01 -45.06 -13.51
C GLU A 210 1.31 -43.92 -14.27
N GLU A 211 -0.01 -43.79 -14.12
CA GLU A 211 -0.83 -42.80 -14.86
C GLU A 211 -1.69 -41.93 -13.94
N GLY A 212 -1.95 -40.69 -14.35
CA GLY A 212 -2.88 -39.76 -13.69
C GLY A 212 -2.20 -38.78 -12.73
N TYR A 213 -2.89 -38.38 -11.66
CA TYR A 213 -2.38 -37.34 -10.76
C TYR A 213 -1.15 -37.80 -9.97
N ILE A 214 -0.11 -36.95 -9.95
CA ILE A 214 1.16 -37.20 -9.24
C ILE A 214 0.91 -37.29 -7.73
N ILE A 215 0.28 -36.26 -7.16
CA ILE A 215 0.08 -36.17 -5.71
C ILE A 215 -1.30 -36.71 -5.35
N ARG A 216 -1.32 -37.80 -4.58
CA ARG A 216 -2.53 -38.49 -4.11
C ARG A 216 -2.62 -38.48 -2.58
N GLY A 217 -3.85 -38.59 -2.07
CA GLY A 217 -4.08 -38.84 -0.64
C GLY A 217 -3.70 -40.26 -0.23
N VAL A 218 -3.35 -40.43 1.05
CA VAL A 218 -3.06 -41.73 1.66
C VAL A 218 -3.95 -41.90 2.88
N THR A 219 -4.83 -42.90 2.88
CA THR A 219 -5.76 -43.17 3.97
C THR A 219 -5.03 -43.68 5.21
N ASN A 220 -5.71 -43.78 6.36
CA ASN A 220 -5.10 -44.31 7.58
C ASN A 220 -4.74 -45.80 7.46
N LYS A 221 -5.33 -46.51 6.50
CA LYS A 221 -5.03 -47.91 6.19
C LYS A 221 -3.86 -48.08 5.21
N GLY A 222 -3.26 -46.98 4.75
CA GLY A 222 -2.17 -47.00 3.77
C GLY A 222 -2.63 -47.05 2.31
N GLU A 223 -3.94 -46.97 2.05
CA GLU A 223 -4.47 -47.01 0.68
C GLU A 223 -4.34 -45.65 -0.01
N ILE A 224 -4.09 -45.67 -1.33
CA ILE A 224 -3.90 -44.48 -2.15
C ILE A 224 -5.24 -44.06 -2.75
N THR A 225 -5.63 -42.81 -2.53
CA THR A 225 -6.85 -42.24 -3.12
C THR A 225 -6.62 -41.77 -4.57
N PRO A 226 -7.65 -41.66 -5.43
CA PRO A 226 -7.47 -41.20 -6.81
C PRO A 226 -6.88 -39.80 -6.96
N GLU A 227 -7.18 -38.89 -6.04
CA GLU A 227 -6.72 -37.50 -6.06
C GLU A 227 -6.47 -36.95 -4.65
N LEU A 228 -5.63 -35.92 -4.55
CA LEU A 228 -5.49 -35.11 -3.33
C LEU A 228 -6.29 -33.81 -3.50
N GLY A 229 -7.22 -33.54 -2.59
CA GLY A 229 -7.95 -32.28 -2.57
C GLY A 229 -7.03 -31.11 -2.16
N ALA A 230 -7.05 -30.00 -2.90
CA ALA A 230 -6.16 -28.86 -2.67
C ALA A 230 -6.19 -28.29 -1.23
N ARG A 231 -7.31 -28.43 -0.50
CA ARG A 231 -7.40 -28.00 0.91
C ARG A 231 -6.56 -28.88 1.86
N GLN A 232 -6.28 -30.14 1.49
CA GLN A 232 -5.49 -31.06 2.30
C GLN A 232 -4.01 -30.65 2.36
N ILE A 233 -3.46 -30.02 1.32
CA ILE A 233 -2.07 -29.54 1.31
C ILE A 233 -1.78 -28.65 2.53
N GLY A 234 -2.65 -27.67 2.82
CA GLY A 234 -2.45 -26.79 3.98
C GLY A 234 -2.46 -27.56 5.32
N ARG A 235 -3.27 -28.62 5.43
CA ARG A 235 -3.30 -29.48 6.63
C ARG A 235 -2.03 -30.31 6.75
N ILE A 236 -1.50 -30.81 5.63
CA ILE A 236 -0.23 -31.55 5.57
C ILE A 236 0.91 -30.64 6.04
N VAL A 237 1.05 -29.46 5.45
CA VAL A 237 2.10 -28.49 5.83
C VAL A 237 2.00 -28.12 7.31
N ASN A 238 0.80 -27.80 7.82
CA ASN A 238 0.63 -27.45 9.24
C ASN A 238 0.91 -28.62 10.19
N ARG A 239 0.59 -29.86 9.79
CA ARG A 239 0.93 -31.07 10.57
C ARG A 239 2.45 -31.26 10.63
N LEU A 240 3.15 -31.14 9.51
CA LEU A 240 4.61 -31.29 9.44
C LEU A 240 5.31 -30.17 10.23
N ALA A 241 4.82 -28.93 10.14
CA ALA A 241 5.34 -27.81 10.93
C ALA A 241 5.22 -28.05 12.45
N ARG A 242 4.10 -28.65 12.91
CA ARG A 242 3.95 -29.04 14.33
C ARG A 242 4.89 -30.18 14.72
N ALA A 243 5.06 -31.17 13.84
CA ALA A 243 5.99 -32.27 14.07
C ALA A 243 7.45 -31.80 14.15
N ALA A 244 7.80 -30.76 13.40
CA ALA A 244 9.10 -30.10 13.44
C ALA A 244 9.32 -29.19 14.67
N GLY A 245 8.35 -29.11 15.59
CA GLY A 245 8.47 -28.32 16.82
C GLY A 245 8.26 -26.82 16.65
N PHE A 246 7.63 -26.36 15.56
CA PHE A 246 7.36 -24.93 15.40
C PHE A 246 6.26 -24.45 16.34
N GLU A 247 6.44 -23.24 16.88
CA GLU A 247 5.52 -22.59 17.81
C GLU A 247 4.08 -22.52 17.27
N ALA A 248 3.09 -22.65 18.17
CA ALA A 248 1.69 -22.72 17.78
C ALA A 248 1.22 -21.47 17.00
N GLU A 249 1.67 -20.29 17.41
CA GLU A 249 1.39 -19.01 16.73
C GLU A 249 1.97 -18.99 15.31
N MET A 250 3.20 -19.49 15.16
CA MET A 250 3.85 -19.60 13.87
C MET A 250 3.08 -20.54 12.93
N VAL A 251 2.65 -21.71 13.41
CA VAL A 251 1.86 -22.65 12.61
C VAL A 251 0.52 -22.06 12.16
N GLN A 252 -0.12 -21.22 12.98
CA GLN A 252 -1.36 -20.53 12.59
C GLN A 252 -1.17 -19.54 11.44
N SER A 253 0.04 -18.97 11.31
CA SER A 253 0.42 -18.05 10.23
C SER A 253 0.86 -18.75 8.94
N ILE A 254 1.09 -20.07 8.97
CA ILE A 254 1.45 -20.86 7.80
C ILE A 254 0.22 -21.13 6.93
N SER A 255 0.40 -21.06 5.63
CA SER A 255 -0.63 -21.44 4.65
C SER A 255 -0.03 -22.24 3.50
N SER A 256 -0.88 -22.70 2.58
CA SER A 256 -0.42 -23.37 1.36
C SER A 256 0.49 -22.51 0.47
N ASN A 257 0.54 -21.18 0.67
CA ASN A 257 1.44 -20.30 -0.09
C ASN A 257 2.79 -20.08 0.60
N SER A 258 2.99 -20.56 1.84
CA SER A 258 4.21 -20.30 2.62
C SER A 258 5.48 -20.80 1.95
N LEU A 259 5.44 -21.98 1.32
CA LEU A 259 6.56 -22.56 0.55
C LEU A 259 6.90 -21.71 -0.69
N ARG A 260 5.87 -21.22 -1.39
CA ARG A 260 6.01 -20.34 -2.55
C ARG A 260 6.65 -19.00 -2.19
N ILE A 261 6.29 -18.44 -1.02
CA ILE A 261 6.84 -17.15 -0.56
C ILE A 261 8.29 -17.35 -0.11
N GLY A 262 8.56 -18.36 0.72
CA GLY A 262 9.91 -18.63 1.21
C GLY A 262 10.90 -19.01 0.11
N GLY A 263 10.49 -19.85 -0.85
CA GLY A 263 11.35 -20.16 -2.00
C GLY A 263 11.68 -18.94 -2.87
N ALA A 264 10.73 -18.01 -3.05
CA ALA A 264 11.00 -16.76 -3.76
C ALA A 264 11.98 -15.85 -3.00
N GLN A 265 11.82 -15.80 -1.67
CA GLN A 265 12.69 -15.04 -0.77
C GLN A 265 14.12 -15.58 -0.77
N ASP A 266 14.30 -16.89 -0.73
CA ASP A 266 15.63 -17.49 -0.72
C ASP A 266 16.32 -17.42 -2.09
N LEU A 267 15.57 -17.46 -3.20
CA LEU A 267 16.12 -17.16 -4.52
C LEU A 267 16.66 -15.73 -4.61
N LEU A 268 15.95 -14.75 -4.02
CA LEU A 268 16.45 -13.38 -3.98
C LEU A 268 17.75 -13.28 -3.16
N ARG A 269 17.80 -13.96 -2.00
CA ARG A 269 19.01 -14.01 -1.16
C ARG A 269 20.18 -14.68 -1.87
N SER A 270 19.93 -15.69 -2.70
CA SER A 270 20.96 -16.34 -3.52
C SER A 270 21.37 -15.52 -4.75
N GLY A 271 20.91 -14.28 -4.89
CA GLY A 271 21.27 -13.38 -5.99
C GLY A 271 20.44 -13.54 -7.26
N ALA A 272 19.34 -14.30 -7.25
CA ALA A 272 18.47 -14.38 -8.42
C ALA A 272 17.81 -13.03 -8.70
N THR A 273 17.79 -12.66 -9.98
CA THR A 273 17.14 -11.43 -10.43
C THR A 273 15.63 -11.52 -10.27
N PHE A 274 14.99 -10.35 -10.14
CA PHE A 274 13.53 -10.24 -10.03
C PHE A 274 12.81 -10.94 -11.21
N ALA A 275 13.34 -10.81 -12.43
CA ALA A 275 12.80 -11.44 -13.63
C ALA A 275 12.86 -12.98 -13.58
N GLN A 276 13.98 -13.54 -13.12
CA GLN A 276 14.13 -15.00 -12.95
C GLN A 276 13.14 -15.55 -11.93
N ILE A 277 12.94 -14.85 -10.81
CA ILE A 277 11.96 -15.26 -9.79
C ILE A 277 10.53 -15.16 -10.35
N MET A 278 10.19 -14.08 -11.07
CA MET A 278 8.89 -13.92 -11.72
C MET A 278 8.59 -15.07 -12.69
N GLN A 279 9.55 -15.42 -13.55
CA GLN A 279 9.45 -16.52 -14.49
C GLN A 279 9.26 -17.85 -13.75
N LYS A 280 10.11 -18.15 -12.76
CA LYS A 280 10.08 -19.43 -12.03
C LYS A 280 8.79 -19.65 -11.27
N GLY A 281 8.20 -18.62 -10.66
CA GLY A 281 6.90 -18.75 -9.98
C GLY A 281 5.67 -18.39 -10.83
N GLY A 282 5.85 -17.96 -12.08
CA GLY A 282 4.74 -17.60 -12.97
C GLY A 282 3.92 -16.44 -12.40
N TRP A 283 4.58 -15.37 -11.99
CA TRP A 283 3.94 -14.11 -11.62
C TRP A 283 3.93 -13.18 -12.81
N ASP A 284 2.75 -12.74 -13.24
CA ASP A 284 2.65 -11.73 -14.32
C ASP A 284 2.76 -10.29 -13.80
N LYS A 285 2.43 -10.09 -12.51
CA LYS A 285 2.38 -8.77 -11.88
C LYS A 285 3.52 -8.59 -10.89
N THR A 286 4.39 -7.63 -11.19
CA THR A 286 5.53 -7.23 -10.33
C THR A 286 5.09 -6.91 -8.90
N ASP A 287 3.98 -6.20 -8.73
CA ASP A 287 3.42 -5.83 -7.42
C ASP A 287 3.10 -7.03 -6.52
N THR A 288 2.85 -8.22 -7.09
CA THR A 288 2.59 -9.42 -6.27
C THR A 288 3.89 -9.99 -5.71
N LEU A 289 4.95 -10.03 -6.53
CA LEU A 289 6.24 -10.53 -6.08
C LEU A 289 6.92 -9.53 -5.13
N LEU A 290 6.83 -8.23 -5.40
CA LEU A 290 7.40 -7.20 -4.52
C LEU A 290 6.93 -7.37 -3.08
N ARG A 291 5.63 -7.62 -2.85
CA ARG A 291 5.10 -7.83 -1.49
C ARG A 291 5.75 -9.01 -0.77
N TYR A 292 5.98 -10.11 -1.47
CA TYR A 292 6.68 -11.28 -0.89
C TYR A 292 8.13 -10.97 -0.52
N LEU A 293 8.76 -10.03 -1.23
CA LEU A 293 10.17 -9.67 -1.06
C LEU A 293 10.36 -8.44 -0.16
N GLU A 294 9.31 -7.68 0.15
CA GLU A 294 9.38 -6.41 0.91
C GLU A 294 10.02 -6.55 2.30
N ARG A 295 10.04 -7.74 2.91
CA ARG A 295 10.69 -7.95 4.22
C ARG A 295 12.20 -8.18 4.12
N ILE A 296 12.73 -8.44 2.92
CA ILE A 296 14.14 -8.78 2.71
C ILE A 296 14.91 -7.55 2.21
N ARG A 297 16.02 -7.24 2.90
CA ARG A 297 16.97 -6.23 2.45
C ARG A 297 17.67 -6.76 1.19
N GLN A 298 17.68 -5.98 0.11
CA GLN A 298 18.46 -6.34 -1.08
C GLN A 298 19.95 -6.30 -0.73
N PRO A 299 20.74 -7.35 -1.04
CA PRO A 299 22.19 -7.32 -0.88
C PRO A 299 22.77 -6.19 -1.75
N GLY A 300 23.49 -5.23 -1.14
CA GLY A 300 24.20 -4.16 -1.86
C GLY A 300 24.07 -2.73 -1.32
N MET A 301 23.16 -2.45 -0.38
CA MET A 301 23.08 -1.12 0.27
C MET A 301 24.14 -0.99 1.38
N ILE A 302 25.34 -0.52 1.05
CA ILE A 302 26.46 -0.25 1.99
C ILE A 302 26.23 1.10 2.70
N CYS A 303 26.42 1.17 4.03
CA CYS A 303 26.71 2.40 4.80
C CYS A 303 27.47 2.03 6.09
N GLU A 304 28.73 2.45 6.20
CA GLU A 304 29.72 2.06 7.25
C GLU A 304 29.49 2.66 8.66
N GLU A 305 30.18 2.05 9.63
CA GLU A 305 30.00 2.01 11.09
C GLU A 305 30.40 3.28 11.89
N GLY A 306 29.77 3.48 13.06
CA GLY A 306 30.00 4.62 13.96
C GLY A 306 30.64 4.23 15.30
N ILE A 307 31.53 5.09 15.80
CA ILE A 307 32.30 4.96 17.05
C ILE A 307 31.60 5.77 18.19
N PRO A 308 31.53 5.28 19.46
CA PRO A 308 30.77 5.93 20.53
C PRO A 308 31.62 6.81 21.45
N TYR A 309 31.03 7.85 22.04
CA TYR A 309 31.62 8.50 23.22
C TYR A 309 30.60 8.98 24.28
N ARG A 310 31.15 9.09 25.49
CA ARG A 310 30.59 9.12 26.85
C ARG A 310 29.87 10.40 27.25
N THR A 311 29.06 10.29 28.31
CA THR A 311 28.20 11.32 28.90
C THR A 311 28.71 11.97 30.21
N ALA A 312 28.30 13.22 30.48
CA ALA A 312 28.48 13.99 31.72
C ALA A 312 27.40 15.11 31.79
N ALA A 313 26.85 15.32 32.98
CA ALA A 313 25.59 15.99 33.25
C ALA A 313 25.76 17.41 33.83
N GLY A 314 24.66 18.19 33.84
CA GLY A 314 24.45 19.25 34.83
C GLY A 314 23.59 20.44 34.39
N GLY A 315 22.42 20.62 35.04
CA GLY A 315 21.89 21.93 35.47
C GLY A 315 20.80 22.59 34.62
N ALA A 316 19.59 22.68 35.17
CA ALA A 316 18.39 23.35 34.63
C ALA A 316 18.09 24.66 35.38
N GLU A 317 17.21 25.52 34.84
CA GLU A 317 16.15 26.25 35.58
C GLU A 317 15.18 27.03 34.66
N ASP A 318 13.99 27.29 35.21
CA ASP A 318 12.64 27.50 34.66
C ASP A 318 12.25 28.92 34.15
N ILE A 319 11.08 29.01 33.48
CA ILE A 319 9.87 29.82 33.85
C ILE A 319 9.02 30.22 32.60
N GLY A 320 7.70 29.98 32.66
CA GLY A 320 6.67 30.98 32.26
C GLY A 320 5.72 30.69 31.08
N ASP A 321 4.44 30.46 31.40
CA ASP A 321 3.25 30.25 30.53
C ASP A 321 2.59 31.55 30.01
N GLY A 322 1.74 31.41 28.97
CA GLY A 322 0.77 32.45 28.53
C GLY A 322 -0.16 32.02 27.37
N ALA A 323 -1.47 31.96 27.65
CA ALA A 323 -2.63 31.54 26.84
C ALA A 323 -2.96 32.45 25.63
N ASP A 324 -3.41 31.92 24.49
CA ASP A 324 -4.80 31.65 24.00
C ASP A 324 -5.57 32.89 23.47
N ASN A 325 -6.21 32.69 22.30
CA ASN A 325 -7.57 33.15 21.92
C ASN A 325 -7.74 33.16 20.38
N GLY A 326 -8.69 32.33 19.93
CA GLY A 326 -9.24 32.36 18.58
C GLY A 326 -10.57 33.14 18.54
N GLU A 327 -10.80 33.84 17.43
CA GLU A 327 -12.07 34.52 17.15
C GLU A 327 -12.74 33.98 15.88
N GLN A 328 -14.00 33.61 16.04
CA GLN A 328 -14.96 33.32 14.98
C GLN A 328 -15.74 34.60 14.64
N CYS A 329 -16.00 34.85 13.36
CA CYS A 329 -16.81 35.97 12.90
C CYS A 329 -18.00 35.47 12.07
N SER A 330 -19.19 36.06 12.30
CA SER A 330 -20.48 35.77 11.65
C SER A 330 -20.99 37.00 10.91
N CYS A 331 -21.62 36.84 9.73
CA CYS A 331 -22.49 37.84 9.08
C CYS A 331 -23.61 37.18 8.23
N PRO A 332 -24.79 37.81 8.02
CA PRO A 332 -26.00 37.21 7.42
C PRO A 332 -26.43 37.77 6.03
N GLY A 333 -27.18 36.98 5.24
CA GLY A 333 -28.31 37.53 4.44
C GLY A 333 -28.42 37.35 2.90
N TYR A 334 -28.30 36.14 2.33
CA TYR A 334 -29.09 35.70 1.15
C TYR A 334 -29.10 34.16 1.13
N ARG A 335 -30.28 33.54 1.22
CA ARG A 335 -30.43 32.13 1.55
C ARG A 335 -30.82 31.30 0.32
N ASP A 336 -29.84 30.85 -0.46
CA ASP A 336 -29.98 29.58 -1.17
C ASP A 336 -29.89 28.44 -0.13
N THR A 337 -30.95 28.31 0.69
CA THR A 337 -31.00 27.29 1.75
C THR A 337 -30.97 25.88 1.20
N LEU A 338 -31.27 25.67 -0.08
CA LEU A 338 -31.29 24.34 -0.69
C LEU A 338 -29.87 23.93 -1.11
N ALA A 339 -29.11 24.80 -1.79
CA ALA A 339 -27.72 24.51 -2.12
C ALA A 339 -26.86 24.35 -0.87
N ARG A 340 -27.04 25.20 0.15
CA ARG A 340 -26.31 25.07 1.44
C ARG A 340 -26.69 23.81 2.21
N ARG A 341 -27.97 23.40 2.22
CA ARG A 341 -28.39 22.12 2.83
C ARG A 341 -27.85 20.90 2.07
N ARG A 342 -27.93 20.91 0.74
CA ARG A 342 -27.33 19.86 -0.11
C ARG A 342 -25.82 19.78 0.05
N PHE A 343 -25.15 20.93 0.19
CA PHE A 343 -23.72 21.02 0.46
C PHE A 343 -23.35 20.35 1.79
N GLN A 344 -24.06 20.65 2.88
CA GLN A 344 -23.82 20.02 4.19
C GLN A 344 -24.06 18.51 4.15
N SER A 345 -25.19 18.06 3.59
CA SER A 345 -25.48 16.63 3.47
C SER A 345 -24.46 15.89 2.60
N THR A 346 -23.97 16.52 1.51
CA THR A 346 -22.92 15.95 0.66
C THR A 346 -21.58 15.87 1.40
N LEU A 347 -21.25 16.86 2.22
CA LEU A 347 -20.04 16.84 3.05
C LEU A 347 -20.07 15.68 4.05
N GLU A 348 -21.18 15.50 4.76
CA GLU A 348 -21.39 14.36 5.68
C GLU A 348 -21.22 13.02 4.96
N GLN A 349 -21.72 12.89 3.73
CA GLN A 349 -21.49 11.70 2.92
C GLN A 349 -20.02 11.49 2.57
N MET A 350 -19.24 12.55 2.37
CA MET A 350 -17.82 12.49 2.04
C MET A 350 -16.91 12.25 3.26
N GLU A 351 -17.40 12.49 4.48
CA GLU A 351 -16.66 12.23 5.71
C GLU A 351 -16.23 10.76 5.79
N GLY A 352 -15.01 10.51 6.28
CA GLY A 352 -14.42 9.17 6.29
C GLY A 352 -14.05 8.58 4.92
N ALA A 353 -14.48 9.15 3.79
CA ALA A 353 -14.07 8.71 2.44
C ALA A 353 -12.81 9.44 1.96
N TYR A 354 -12.64 10.71 2.33
CA TYR A 354 -11.51 11.56 1.96
C TYR A 354 -10.62 11.88 3.17
N ALA A 355 -9.37 12.29 2.92
CA ALA A 355 -8.48 12.76 3.99
C ALA A 355 -9.01 14.09 4.57
N PRO A 356 -8.83 14.38 5.87
CA PRO A 356 -9.33 15.61 6.49
C PRO A 356 -8.87 16.89 5.76
N GLY A 357 -7.59 16.97 5.39
CA GLY A 357 -7.06 18.09 4.62
C GLY A 357 -7.62 18.22 3.19
N THR A 358 -8.11 17.12 2.60
CA THR A 358 -8.83 17.15 1.33
C THR A 358 -10.24 17.69 1.53
N LEU A 359 -10.95 17.27 2.59
CA LEU A 359 -12.29 17.78 2.93
C LEU A 359 -12.25 19.27 3.23
N VAL A 360 -11.29 19.75 4.03
CA VAL A 360 -11.10 21.20 4.28
C VAL A 360 -10.86 21.95 2.97
N GLY A 361 -10.07 21.40 2.06
CA GLY A 361 -9.80 21.98 0.75
C GLY A 361 -11.05 22.04 -0.15
N TYR A 362 -11.87 20.98 -0.15
CA TYR A 362 -13.11 20.92 -0.92
C TYR A 362 -14.19 21.82 -0.33
N HIS A 363 -14.34 21.85 1.00
CA HIS A 363 -15.21 22.77 1.71
C HIS A 363 -14.86 24.22 1.37
N SER A 364 -13.60 24.62 1.58
CA SER A 364 -13.14 25.98 1.25
C SER A 364 -13.24 26.31 -0.25
N GLY A 365 -13.11 25.30 -1.11
CA GLY A 365 -13.29 25.45 -2.54
C GLY A 365 -14.73 25.73 -2.94
N MET A 366 -15.65 24.92 -2.42
CA MET A 366 -17.08 25.03 -2.73
C MET A 366 -17.72 26.25 -2.04
N GLU A 367 -17.39 26.55 -0.78
CA GLU A 367 -17.89 27.76 -0.09
C GLU A 367 -17.48 29.03 -0.86
N SER A 368 -16.26 29.06 -1.38
CA SER A 368 -15.77 30.17 -2.21
C SER A 368 -16.51 30.28 -3.55
N PHE A 369 -17.02 29.18 -4.10
CA PHE A 369 -17.79 29.18 -5.33
C PHE A 369 -19.26 29.55 -5.06
N ILE A 370 -19.85 29.04 -3.97
CA ILE A 370 -21.18 29.42 -3.49
C ILE A 370 -21.22 30.92 -3.27
N ARG A 371 -20.24 31.48 -2.54
CA ARG A 371 -20.15 32.94 -2.33
C ARG A 371 -20.07 33.72 -3.64
N TYR A 372 -19.26 33.26 -4.60
CA TYR A 372 -19.19 33.89 -5.92
C TYR A 372 -20.55 33.86 -6.64
N CYS A 373 -21.25 32.73 -6.59
CA CYS A 373 -22.57 32.58 -7.17
C CYS A 373 -23.62 33.45 -6.46
N GLU A 374 -23.57 33.57 -5.12
CA GLU A 374 -24.43 34.44 -4.32
C GLU A 374 -24.22 35.92 -4.70
N GLU A 375 -22.96 36.37 -4.82
CA GLU A 375 -22.60 37.72 -5.25
C GLU A 375 -23.10 38.07 -6.66
N HIS A 376 -23.08 37.09 -7.58
CA HIS A 376 -23.47 37.28 -8.99
C HIS A 376 -24.92 36.83 -9.29
N ARG A 377 -25.68 36.41 -8.28
CA ARG A 377 -27.06 35.88 -8.39
C ARG A 377 -27.19 34.71 -9.37
N LEU A 378 -26.24 33.77 -9.32
CA LEU A 378 -26.19 32.56 -10.16
C LEU A 378 -26.50 31.30 -9.35
N ALA A 379 -26.94 30.23 -10.03
CA ALA A 379 -27.17 28.93 -9.38
C ALA A 379 -25.84 28.19 -9.15
N ALA A 380 -25.58 27.78 -7.90
CA ALA A 380 -24.37 27.05 -7.53
C ALA A 380 -24.46 25.55 -7.79
N LEU A 381 -25.67 24.98 -7.79
CA LEU A 381 -25.92 23.56 -8.05
C LEU A 381 -27.32 23.33 -8.63
N PRO A 382 -27.45 22.83 -9.89
CA PRO A 382 -26.39 22.64 -10.87
C PRO A 382 -25.89 23.98 -11.44
N ALA A 383 -24.57 24.14 -11.56
CA ALA A 383 -23.95 25.32 -12.15
C ALA A 383 -23.76 25.19 -13.67
N SER A 384 -23.87 26.32 -14.38
CA SER A 384 -23.52 26.38 -15.81
C SER A 384 -22.00 26.30 -16.02
N PRO A 385 -21.51 25.62 -17.07
CA PRO A 385 -20.11 25.65 -17.46
C PRO A 385 -19.50 27.05 -17.61
N MET A 386 -20.31 28.03 -18.05
CA MET A 386 -19.86 29.42 -18.21
C MET A 386 -19.58 30.06 -16.85
N THR A 387 -20.48 29.87 -15.87
CA THR A 387 -20.30 30.35 -14.49
C THR A 387 -19.01 29.84 -13.86
N VAL A 388 -18.66 28.57 -14.11
CA VAL A 388 -17.40 28.01 -13.60
C VAL A 388 -16.19 28.60 -14.33
N ALA A 389 -16.30 28.87 -15.63
CA ALA A 389 -15.23 29.52 -16.40
C ALA A 389 -14.97 30.97 -15.91
N ASP A 390 -16.03 31.73 -15.64
CA ASP A 390 -15.95 33.10 -15.13
C ASP A 390 -15.37 33.14 -13.71
N PHE A 391 -15.78 32.19 -12.86
CA PHE A 391 -15.19 32.00 -11.53
C PHE A 391 -13.68 31.69 -11.60
N ILE A 392 -13.23 30.87 -12.56
CA ILE A 392 -11.79 30.62 -12.76
C ILE A 392 -11.06 31.90 -13.17
N GLY A 393 -11.70 32.74 -14.01
CA GLY A 393 -11.20 34.05 -14.42
C GLY A 393 -10.99 34.97 -13.21
N SER A 394 -12.02 35.15 -12.39
CA SER A 394 -11.97 36.03 -11.21
C SER A 394 -10.91 35.59 -10.19
N LEU A 395 -10.77 34.28 -9.94
CA LEU A 395 -9.70 33.76 -9.10
C LEU A 395 -8.30 34.01 -9.67
N SER A 396 -8.16 33.99 -10.99
CA SER A 396 -6.88 34.28 -11.65
C SER A 396 -6.52 35.76 -11.58
N GLU A 397 -7.52 36.64 -11.60
CA GLU A 397 -7.34 38.10 -11.48
C GLU A 397 -7.01 38.50 -10.04
N SER A 398 -7.58 37.80 -9.06
CA SER A 398 -7.26 37.99 -7.63
C SER A 398 -5.86 37.52 -7.22
N GLY A 399 -4.98 37.16 -8.17
CA GLY A 399 -3.61 36.72 -7.92
C GLY A 399 -3.48 35.33 -7.29
N MET A 400 -4.54 34.50 -7.31
CA MET A 400 -4.51 33.18 -6.67
C MET A 400 -3.61 32.20 -7.43
N LYS A 401 -2.82 31.40 -6.70
CA LYS A 401 -1.93 30.39 -7.31
C LYS A 401 -2.71 29.35 -8.12
N SER A 402 -2.20 28.98 -9.29
CA SER A 402 -2.82 28.02 -10.21
C SER A 402 -3.23 26.69 -9.57
N ARG A 403 -2.41 26.17 -8.63
CA ARG A 403 -2.73 24.93 -7.89
C ARG A 403 -3.91 25.09 -6.94
N THR A 404 -4.10 26.27 -6.35
CA THR A 404 -5.25 26.54 -5.48
C THR A 404 -6.51 26.64 -6.32
N ILE A 405 -6.47 27.33 -7.46
CA ILE A 405 -7.58 27.41 -8.42
C ILE A 405 -8.00 26.02 -8.87
N GLN A 406 -7.04 25.17 -9.27
CA GLN A 406 -7.32 23.79 -9.65
C GLN A 406 -8.07 23.01 -8.55
N LYS A 407 -7.65 23.13 -7.29
CA LYS A 407 -8.32 22.45 -6.17
C LYS A 407 -9.78 22.93 -5.98
N LYS A 408 -10.04 24.22 -6.17
CA LYS A 408 -11.40 24.77 -6.08
C LYS A 408 -12.29 24.22 -7.19
N VAL A 409 -11.78 24.13 -8.42
CA VAL A 409 -12.50 23.51 -9.55
C VAL A 409 -12.72 22.00 -9.34
N GLU A 410 -11.74 21.28 -8.79
CA GLU A 410 -11.90 19.88 -8.41
C GLU A 410 -13.01 19.68 -7.37
N ALA A 411 -13.18 20.62 -6.43
CA ALA A 411 -14.28 20.59 -5.47
C ALA A 411 -15.63 20.68 -6.19
N ILE A 412 -15.82 21.68 -7.06
CA ILE A 412 -17.06 21.89 -7.84
C ILE A 412 -17.42 20.60 -8.60
N SER A 413 -16.44 20.00 -9.26
CA SER A 413 -16.57 18.74 -10.01
C SER A 413 -17.05 17.57 -9.13
N VAL A 414 -16.53 17.45 -7.91
CA VAL A 414 -16.95 16.39 -6.97
C VAL A 414 -18.37 16.60 -6.46
N PHE A 415 -18.71 17.83 -6.06
CA PHE A 415 -20.06 18.14 -5.56
C PHE A 415 -21.15 17.96 -6.62
N HIS A 416 -20.89 18.32 -7.88
CA HIS A 416 -21.85 18.10 -8.97
C HIS A 416 -22.13 16.62 -9.22
N ARG A 417 -21.09 15.79 -9.25
CA ARG A 417 -21.25 14.34 -9.42
C ARG A 417 -21.95 13.65 -8.25
N LEU A 418 -21.82 14.18 -7.03
CA LEU A 418 -22.50 13.63 -5.85
C LEU A 418 -23.96 14.04 -5.76
N GLY A 419 -24.33 15.19 -6.34
CA GLY A 419 -25.72 15.59 -6.52
C GLY A 419 -26.39 14.98 -7.75
N ASP A 420 -25.77 13.97 -8.38
CA ASP A 420 -26.24 13.34 -9.62
C ASP A 420 -26.50 14.35 -10.76
N HIS A 421 -25.66 15.38 -10.84
CA HIS A 421 -25.68 16.38 -11.90
C HIS A 421 -24.50 16.19 -12.87
N ASP A 422 -24.68 16.68 -14.11
CA ASP A 422 -23.58 16.77 -15.07
C ASP A 422 -22.42 17.61 -14.51
N ASP A 423 -21.18 17.18 -14.79
CA ASP A 423 -19.98 17.85 -14.29
C ASP A 423 -19.61 19.04 -15.18
N PRO A 424 -19.86 20.30 -14.75
CA PRO A 424 -19.62 21.49 -15.57
C PRO A 424 -18.14 21.69 -15.87
N THR A 425 -17.24 21.10 -15.07
CA THR A 425 -15.80 21.27 -15.23
C THR A 425 -15.22 20.51 -16.42
N ARG A 426 -15.98 19.56 -16.98
CA ARG A 426 -15.57 18.77 -18.15
C ARG A 426 -15.84 19.49 -19.46
N ALA A 427 -16.71 20.51 -19.44
CA ALA A 427 -17.06 21.30 -20.60
C ALA A 427 -15.85 22.07 -21.17
N SER A 428 -15.87 22.31 -22.48
CA SER A 428 -14.77 22.96 -23.21
C SER A 428 -14.44 24.34 -22.66
N TYR A 429 -15.44 25.17 -22.34
CA TYR A 429 -15.25 26.52 -21.81
C TYR A 429 -14.45 26.54 -20.50
N THR A 430 -14.81 25.70 -19.53
CA THR A 430 -14.11 25.59 -18.24
C THR A 430 -12.68 25.07 -18.41
N ARG A 431 -12.47 24.11 -19.32
CA ARG A 431 -11.13 23.60 -19.65
C ARG A 431 -10.25 24.66 -20.32
N ILE A 432 -10.83 25.50 -21.18
CA ILE A 432 -10.12 26.62 -21.82
C ILE A 432 -9.73 27.66 -20.76
N ALA A 433 -10.63 28.02 -19.84
CA ALA A 433 -10.34 28.91 -18.72
C ALA A 433 -9.17 28.39 -17.87
N LEU A 434 -9.19 27.12 -17.46
CA LEU A 434 -8.05 26.51 -16.74
C LEU A 434 -6.74 26.57 -17.53
N ARG A 435 -6.77 26.30 -18.84
CA ARG A 435 -5.58 26.40 -19.70
C ARG A 435 -5.02 27.83 -19.75
N LYS A 436 -5.88 28.85 -19.82
CA LYS A 436 -5.47 30.26 -19.77
C LYS A 436 -4.75 30.57 -18.45
N VAL A 437 -5.31 30.13 -17.32
CA VAL A 437 -4.68 30.27 -15.99
C VAL A 437 -3.31 29.61 -15.95
N TYR A 438 -3.18 28.37 -16.46
CA TYR A 438 -1.90 27.66 -16.46
C TYR A 438 -0.83 28.32 -17.32
N ARG A 439 -1.22 28.94 -18.44
CA ARG A 439 -0.29 29.72 -19.29
C ARG A 439 0.14 31.02 -18.62
N LYS A 440 -0.78 31.74 -17.96
CA LYS A 440 -0.50 33.02 -17.30
C LYS A 440 0.34 32.87 -16.03
N LEU A 441 -0.04 31.94 -15.15
CA LEU A 441 0.53 31.83 -13.79
C LEU A 441 1.60 30.74 -13.67
N GLY A 442 1.75 29.90 -14.69
CA GLY A 442 2.61 28.72 -14.64
C GLY A 442 2.11 27.62 -13.69
N ARG A 443 2.79 26.47 -13.72
CA ARG A 443 2.45 25.28 -12.90
C ARG A 443 3.60 24.85 -11.97
N GLN A 444 4.72 25.56 -11.97
CA GLN A 444 5.88 25.16 -11.21
C GLN A 444 5.62 25.32 -9.71
N ALA A 445 5.72 24.20 -8.98
CA ALA A 445 5.67 24.24 -7.53
C ALA A 445 7.07 24.58 -6.99
N ARG A 446 7.15 25.51 -6.02
CA ARG A 446 8.40 25.74 -5.29
C ARG A 446 8.74 24.48 -4.48
N GLN A 447 9.98 24.01 -4.63
CA GLN A 447 10.50 22.86 -3.91
C GLN A 447 11.25 23.31 -2.65
N ALA A 448 11.18 22.49 -1.60
CA ALA A 448 11.99 22.65 -0.41
C ALA A 448 13.48 22.52 -0.72
N TYR A 449 14.33 23.24 0.01
CA TYR A 449 15.76 23.04 -0.08
C TYR A 449 16.12 21.65 0.49
N GLY A 450 16.96 20.87 -0.20
CA GLY A 450 17.38 19.54 0.25
C GLY A 450 18.41 19.64 1.37
N ILE A 451 18.22 18.92 2.48
CA ILE A 451 19.25 18.76 3.51
C ILE A 451 20.12 17.57 3.09
N THR A 452 21.32 17.83 2.59
CA THR A 452 22.28 16.80 2.18
C THR A 452 23.05 16.23 3.37
N ARG A 453 23.78 15.14 3.16
CA ARG A 453 24.56 14.44 4.18
C ARG A 453 25.50 15.36 4.98
N PRO A 454 26.29 16.27 4.38
CA PRO A 454 27.13 17.19 5.15
C PRO A 454 26.31 18.15 6.04
N MET A 455 25.18 18.65 5.54
CA MET A 455 24.29 19.52 6.32
C MET A 455 23.65 18.76 7.48
N LEU A 456 23.23 17.51 7.24
CA LEU A 456 22.69 16.62 8.26
C LEU A 456 23.71 16.37 9.36
N GLU A 457 24.97 16.14 9.01
CA GLU A 457 26.05 15.92 9.98
C GLU A 457 26.28 17.15 10.86
N GLY A 458 26.32 18.34 10.26
CA GLY A 458 26.37 19.59 11.04
C GLY A 458 25.16 19.74 11.98
N MET A 459 23.95 19.40 11.52
CA MET A 459 22.74 19.41 12.36
C MET A 459 22.79 18.37 13.50
N LEU A 460 23.37 17.18 13.25
CA LEU A 460 23.54 16.14 14.27
C LEU A 460 24.59 16.51 15.31
N GLN A 461 25.65 17.23 14.91
CA GLN A 461 26.64 17.79 15.83
C GLN A 461 26.02 18.91 16.69
N ALA A 462 25.26 19.82 16.06
CA ALA A 462 24.57 20.91 16.76
C ALA A 462 23.48 20.42 17.72
N ALA A 463 22.85 19.27 17.44
CA ALA A 463 21.90 18.66 18.38
C ALA A 463 22.59 18.22 19.69
N GLY A 464 23.88 17.87 19.66
CA GLY A 464 24.64 17.32 20.78
C GLY A 464 24.48 15.80 20.94
N ASP A 465 24.93 15.27 22.07
CA ASP A 465 24.91 13.84 22.43
C ASP A 465 24.04 13.50 23.65
N ARG A 466 23.62 14.52 24.43
CA ARG A 466 22.96 14.34 25.74
C ARG A 466 21.66 15.11 25.83
N GLY A 467 20.73 14.52 26.58
CA GLY A 467 19.42 15.11 26.87
C GLY A 467 18.30 14.51 26.03
N ILE A 468 17.10 14.53 26.61
CA ILE A 468 15.92 13.89 26.04
C ILE A 468 15.50 14.54 24.70
N HIS A 469 15.66 15.86 24.57
CA HIS A 469 15.44 16.59 23.30
C HIS A 469 16.42 16.14 22.23
N THR A 470 17.70 16.04 22.59
CA THR A 470 18.79 15.67 21.70
C THR A 470 18.63 14.27 21.14
N LEU A 471 18.34 13.29 22.01
CA LEU A 471 18.10 11.91 21.58
C LEU A 471 16.90 11.85 20.62
N ARG A 472 15.82 12.58 20.92
CA ARG A 472 14.63 12.67 20.05
C ARG A 472 14.95 13.32 18.71
N ASP A 473 15.69 14.43 18.72
CA ASP A 473 16.06 15.17 17.52
C ASP A 473 16.97 14.34 16.62
N ARG A 474 17.99 13.68 17.18
CA ARG A 474 18.88 12.77 16.44
C ARG A 474 18.10 11.61 15.82
N ALA A 475 17.24 10.96 16.61
CA ALA A 475 16.37 9.90 16.12
C ALA A 475 15.48 10.40 14.97
N LEU A 476 14.87 11.59 15.10
CA LEU A 476 14.06 12.21 14.04
C LEU A 476 14.87 12.53 12.77
N LEU A 477 16.04 13.14 12.90
CA LEU A 477 16.87 13.54 11.76
C LEU A 477 17.33 12.31 10.97
N LEU A 478 17.89 11.30 11.65
CA LEU A 478 18.37 10.06 11.04
C LEU A 478 17.20 9.27 10.42
N LEU A 479 16.11 9.10 11.17
CA LEU A 479 14.93 8.40 10.66
C LEU A 479 14.34 9.11 9.45
N ALA A 480 14.20 10.44 9.46
CA ALA A 480 13.64 11.17 8.34
C ALA A 480 14.49 11.12 7.08
N TYR A 481 15.81 11.16 7.26
CA TYR A 481 16.78 11.09 6.17
C TYR A 481 16.84 9.68 5.57
N ASP A 482 17.05 8.66 6.41
CA ASP A 482 17.19 7.26 6.00
C ASP A 482 15.89 6.69 5.42
N SER A 483 14.73 7.00 6.02
CA SER A 483 13.44 6.48 5.52
C SER A 483 12.86 7.29 4.35
N LEU A 484 13.39 8.50 4.10
CA LEU A 484 12.87 9.48 3.15
C LEU A 484 11.38 9.82 3.37
N ARG A 485 10.78 9.60 4.54
CA ARG A 485 9.33 9.70 4.75
C ARG A 485 8.81 11.14 4.88
N ARG A 486 7.51 11.33 4.62
CA ARG A 486 6.84 12.63 4.84
C ARG A 486 6.54 12.83 6.33
N ARG A 487 6.40 14.08 6.77
CA ARG A 487 6.05 14.40 8.18
C ARG A 487 4.90 13.59 8.78
N GLN A 488 3.80 13.43 8.04
CA GLN A 488 2.63 12.68 8.52
C GLN A 488 2.92 11.19 8.66
N GLU A 489 3.81 10.67 7.83
CA GLU A 489 4.26 9.28 7.89
C GLU A 489 5.21 9.12 9.09
N LEU A 490 6.15 10.05 9.31
CA LEU A 490 7.07 10.04 10.46
C LEU A 490 6.36 10.09 11.81
N VAL A 491 5.42 11.03 11.98
CA VAL A 491 4.61 11.16 13.20
C VAL A 491 3.75 9.92 13.46
N GLY A 492 3.32 9.23 12.40
CA GLY A 492 2.46 8.07 12.48
C GLY A 492 3.17 6.75 12.81
N LEU A 493 4.51 6.75 12.90
CA LEU A 493 5.30 5.54 13.17
C LEU A 493 5.13 5.08 14.62
N ARG A 494 5.02 3.77 14.82
CA ARG A 494 4.64 3.13 16.08
C ARG A 494 5.68 2.10 16.52
N ILE A 495 5.82 1.94 17.84
CA ILE A 495 6.82 1.05 18.44
C ILE A 495 6.50 -0.40 18.11
N GLU A 496 5.22 -0.77 18.15
CA GLU A 496 4.80 -2.15 17.82
C GLU A 496 5.02 -2.55 16.35
N ASP A 497 5.36 -1.59 15.49
CA ASP A 497 5.64 -1.80 14.07
C ASP A 497 7.14 -1.91 13.77
N LEU A 498 8.00 -1.77 14.80
CA LEU A 498 9.46 -1.77 14.72
C LEU A 498 10.03 -3.13 15.12
N GLU A 499 10.76 -3.79 14.22
CA GLU A 499 11.49 -5.03 14.48
C GLU A 499 12.99 -4.76 14.30
N TYR A 500 13.80 -4.98 15.33
CA TYR A 500 15.26 -4.88 15.23
C TYR A 500 15.83 -6.15 14.57
N THR A 501 16.83 -5.96 13.71
CA THR A 501 17.52 -7.03 12.98
C THR A 501 19.03 -6.88 13.17
N GLU A 502 19.81 -7.92 12.85
CA GLU A 502 21.28 -7.85 12.92
C GLU A 502 21.85 -6.68 12.08
N ASP A 503 21.25 -6.42 10.91
CA ASP A 503 21.69 -5.37 9.99
C ASP A 503 21.00 -4.00 10.19
N GLY A 504 20.31 -3.76 11.32
CA GLY A 504 19.60 -2.50 11.60
C GLY A 504 18.19 -2.70 12.15
N ALA A 505 17.18 -2.14 11.47
CA ALA A 505 15.79 -2.36 11.85
C ALA A 505 14.84 -2.32 10.65
N VAL A 506 13.70 -3.00 10.76
CA VAL A 506 12.59 -2.90 9.81
C VAL A 506 11.39 -2.28 10.49
N LEU A 507 10.75 -1.34 9.81
CA LEU A 507 9.64 -0.57 10.35
C LEU A 507 8.45 -0.60 9.39
N LEU A 508 7.28 -1.01 9.88
CA LEU A 508 6.07 -1.01 9.08
C LEU A 508 5.44 0.39 9.02
N LEU A 509 5.40 0.97 7.82
CA LEU A 509 4.55 2.13 7.56
C LEU A 509 3.13 1.68 7.23
N ARG A 510 2.21 1.80 8.19
CA ARG A 510 0.81 1.33 8.03
C ARG A 510 0.00 2.06 6.95
N LYS A 511 0.20 3.37 6.78
CA LYS A 511 -0.55 4.22 5.84
C LYS A 511 0.35 5.29 5.25
N SER A 512 0.10 5.67 4.00
CA SER A 512 0.79 6.80 3.37
C SER A 512 -0.16 7.62 2.51
N LYS A 513 0.30 8.76 1.99
CA LYS A 513 -0.52 9.59 1.09
C LYS A 513 -0.94 8.84 -0.18
N THR A 514 -0.05 7.99 -0.69
CA THR A 514 -0.27 7.16 -1.89
C THR A 514 -0.89 5.80 -1.56
N ASP A 515 -0.81 5.37 -0.30
CA ASP A 515 -1.50 4.22 0.26
C ASP A 515 -2.54 4.65 1.31
N GLN A 516 -3.59 5.34 0.84
CA GLN A 516 -4.68 5.81 1.70
C GLN A 516 -5.53 4.66 2.24
N TYR A 517 -5.40 3.48 1.63
CA TYR A 517 -6.13 2.28 2.03
C TYR A 517 -5.32 1.39 2.98
N GLY A 518 -4.12 1.80 3.41
CA GLY A 518 -3.33 1.08 4.39
C GLY A 518 -3.05 -0.37 4.02
N VAL A 519 -2.55 -0.60 2.80
CA VAL A 519 -1.88 -1.86 2.46
C VAL A 519 -0.64 -2.04 3.32
N GLY A 520 0.03 -0.94 3.67
CA GLY A 520 1.27 -0.91 4.42
C GLY A 520 2.49 -1.16 3.53
N HIS A 521 3.65 -0.69 3.98
CA HIS A 521 4.93 -0.93 3.32
C HIS A 521 6.05 -1.01 4.37
N TRP A 522 6.97 -1.95 4.21
CA TRP A 522 8.12 -2.10 5.11
C TRP A 522 9.25 -1.14 4.72
N ILE A 523 9.85 -0.51 5.73
CA ILE A 523 10.98 0.39 5.58
C ILE A 523 12.18 -0.23 6.27
N HIS A 524 13.24 -0.46 5.53
CA HIS A 524 14.53 -0.86 6.11
C HIS A 524 15.29 0.39 6.58
N LEU A 525 15.73 0.34 7.83
CA LEU A 525 16.51 1.36 8.50
C LEU A 525 17.94 0.86 8.70
N ASN A 526 18.90 1.74 8.49
CA ASN A 526 20.32 1.47 8.69
C ASN A 526 20.63 1.28 10.19
N PRO A 527 21.74 0.60 10.53
CA PRO A 527 22.16 0.40 11.92
C PRO A 527 22.25 1.69 12.74
N GLN A 528 22.79 2.76 12.15
CA GLN A 528 22.90 4.06 12.82
C GLN A 528 21.52 4.63 13.22
N THR A 529 20.54 4.53 12.33
CA THR A 529 19.16 4.96 12.59
C THR A 529 18.52 4.08 13.66
N ALA A 530 18.71 2.76 13.58
CA ALA A 530 18.18 1.81 14.55
C ALA A 530 18.72 2.08 15.97
N LEU A 531 20.04 2.34 16.09
CA LEU A 531 20.67 2.70 17.36
C LEU A 531 20.14 4.02 17.92
N ALA A 532 19.98 5.05 17.09
CA ALA A 532 19.44 6.34 17.52
C ALA A 532 17.97 6.21 17.99
N LEU A 533 17.16 5.42 17.28
CA LEU A 533 15.79 5.10 17.71
C LEU A 533 15.77 4.35 19.04
N LYS A 534 16.65 3.35 19.19
CA LYS A 534 16.77 2.56 20.44
C LYS A 534 17.14 3.46 21.61
N ALA A 535 18.17 4.28 21.47
CA ALA A 535 18.62 5.23 22.50
C ALA A 535 17.50 6.22 22.90
N TRP A 536 16.74 6.72 21.91
CA TRP A 536 15.58 7.56 22.18
C TRP A 536 14.47 6.81 22.93
N ILE A 537 14.06 5.64 22.46
CA ILE A 537 12.97 4.84 23.03
C ILE A 537 13.29 4.45 24.48
N GLU A 538 14.53 4.02 24.74
CA GLU A 538 15.00 3.64 26.08
C GLU A 538 15.05 4.85 27.01
N ALA A 539 15.64 5.97 26.60
CA ALA A 539 15.71 7.18 27.42
C ALA A 539 14.33 7.79 27.70
N ALA A 540 13.39 7.65 26.77
CA ALA A 540 12.01 8.12 26.90
C ALA A 540 11.10 7.14 27.66
N GLY A 541 11.56 5.93 27.98
CA GLY A 541 10.78 4.90 28.67
C GLY A 541 9.55 4.44 27.88
N LEU A 542 9.64 4.37 26.55
CA LEU A 542 8.49 4.09 25.71
C LEU A 542 8.32 2.58 25.47
N THR A 543 7.16 2.04 25.81
CA THR A 543 6.82 0.62 25.59
C THR A 543 5.86 0.40 24.43
N GLU A 544 4.97 1.37 24.16
CA GLU A 544 3.94 1.26 23.12
C GLU A 544 3.57 2.61 22.49
N GLY A 545 2.85 2.58 21.37
CA GLY A 545 2.31 3.78 20.73
C GLY A 545 3.31 4.48 19.82
N PHE A 546 3.20 5.81 19.68
CA PHE A 546 3.99 6.56 18.71
C PHE A 546 5.47 6.67 19.12
N ILE A 547 6.37 6.43 18.16
CA ILE A 547 7.82 6.51 18.35
C ILE A 547 8.24 7.95 18.63
N LEU A 548 7.81 8.88 17.77
CA LEU A 548 8.18 10.29 17.88
C LEU A 548 7.14 11.04 18.70
N ARG A 549 7.60 11.63 19.80
CA ARG A 549 6.76 12.35 20.77
C ARG A 549 7.28 13.76 20.98
N THR A 550 6.36 14.69 21.25
CA THR A 550 6.72 16.04 21.69
C THR A 550 7.39 15.96 23.05
N VAL A 551 8.49 16.68 23.21
CA VAL A 551 9.15 16.91 24.48
C VAL A 551 8.98 18.39 24.77
N ASP A 552 8.30 18.71 25.87
CA ASP A 552 8.10 20.11 26.28
C ASP A 552 9.37 20.69 26.92
N ARG A 553 9.34 21.98 27.26
CA ARG A 553 10.49 22.69 27.84
C ARG A 553 10.94 22.11 29.19
N LYS A 554 10.04 21.44 29.91
CA LYS A 554 10.30 20.80 31.21
C LYS A 554 10.82 19.37 31.06
N GLY A 555 10.91 18.86 29.83
CA GLY A 555 11.36 17.51 29.52
C GLY A 555 10.25 16.46 29.57
N GLU A 556 8.98 16.84 29.75
CA GLU A 556 7.89 15.88 29.75
C GLU A 556 7.57 15.40 28.32
N ILE A 557 7.32 14.11 28.21
CA ILE A 557 7.09 13.44 26.93
C ILE A 557 5.58 13.27 26.74
N LYS A 558 5.03 13.92 25.71
CA LYS A 558 3.60 13.83 25.37
C LYS A 558 3.30 12.58 24.52
N THR A 559 2.05 12.39 24.13
CA THR A 559 1.58 11.18 23.44
C THR A 559 2.02 11.05 21.98
N SER A 560 2.20 12.16 21.26
CA SER A 560 2.62 12.17 19.85
C SER A 560 3.26 13.49 19.46
N LEU A 561 4.18 13.48 18.49
CA LEU A 561 4.75 14.69 17.89
C LEU A 561 3.75 15.35 16.92
N ARG A 562 3.57 16.67 16.94
CA ARG A 562 2.70 17.36 15.97
C ARG A 562 3.41 17.54 14.62
N ASN A 563 2.63 17.61 13.54
CA ASN A 563 3.15 17.71 12.18
C ASN A 563 3.95 19.01 11.94
N GLU A 564 3.58 20.08 12.62
CA GLU A 564 4.18 21.41 12.51
C GLU A 564 5.56 21.44 13.15
N GLU A 565 5.77 20.66 14.22
CA GLU A 565 7.00 20.64 15.01
C GLU A 565 8.20 20.17 14.20
N ILE A 566 8.03 19.20 13.29
CA ILE A 566 9.13 18.67 12.46
C ILE A 566 9.85 19.79 11.70
N SER A 567 9.11 20.72 11.09
CA SER A 567 9.74 21.81 10.32
C SER A 567 10.42 22.82 11.23
N ALA A 568 9.86 23.07 12.42
CA ALA A 568 10.46 23.94 13.42
C ALA A 568 11.77 23.33 13.98
N ILE A 569 11.77 22.03 14.25
CA ILE A 569 12.97 21.30 14.70
C ILE A 569 14.07 21.36 13.64
N TYR A 570 13.75 21.11 12.37
CA TYR A 570 14.75 21.19 11.30
C TYR A 570 15.35 22.58 11.18
N LYS A 571 14.53 23.63 11.25
CA LYS A 571 15.01 25.02 11.16
C LYS A 571 15.89 25.39 12.35
N ARG A 572 15.45 25.09 13.58
CA ARG A 572 16.23 25.33 14.80
C ARG A 572 17.60 24.63 14.76
N LEU A 573 17.64 23.37 14.35
CA LEU A 573 18.90 22.61 14.27
C LEU A 573 19.79 23.09 13.11
N ALA A 574 19.19 23.55 12.00
CA ALA A 574 19.93 24.18 10.91
C ALA A 574 20.55 25.52 11.34
N GLU A 575 19.82 26.35 12.07
CA GLU A 575 20.32 27.61 12.65
C GLU A 575 21.47 27.33 13.63
N ALA A 576 21.29 26.35 14.53
CA ALA A 576 22.32 25.94 15.49
C ALA A 576 23.59 25.36 14.82
N ALA A 577 23.43 24.76 13.64
CA ALA A 577 24.54 24.26 12.82
C ALA A 577 25.19 25.35 11.95
N GLY A 578 24.78 26.61 12.07
CA GLY A 578 25.38 27.75 11.36
C GLY A 578 25.00 27.82 9.87
N LEU A 579 23.88 27.23 9.46
CA LEU A 579 23.41 27.33 8.07
C LEU A 579 22.88 28.75 7.78
N ASP A 580 23.12 29.22 6.56
CA ASP A 580 22.67 30.54 6.11
C ASP A 580 21.14 30.74 6.22
N ALA A 581 20.72 31.93 6.63
CA ALA A 581 19.33 32.27 6.90
C ALA A 581 18.44 32.11 5.64
N ALA A 582 18.98 32.34 4.43
CA ALA A 582 18.21 32.14 3.20
C ALA A 582 17.96 30.65 2.92
N ILE A 583 18.88 29.76 3.34
CA ILE A 583 18.70 28.30 3.29
C ILE A 583 17.67 27.88 4.34
N VAL A 584 17.82 28.31 5.58
CA VAL A 584 16.88 27.98 6.68
C VAL A 584 15.45 28.39 6.34
N GLY A 585 15.26 29.57 5.74
CA GLY A 585 13.95 30.04 5.28
C GLY A 585 13.27 29.10 4.26
N ARG A 586 14.07 28.33 3.52
CA ARG A 586 13.61 27.36 2.51
C ARG A 586 13.55 25.91 3.01
N ILE A 587 13.98 25.65 4.25
CA ILE A 587 13.83 24.34 4.89
C ILE A 587 12.35 24.11 5.23
N SER A 588 11.89 22.89 4.99
CA SER A 588 10.57 22.42 5.37
C SER A 588 10.62 20.94 5.74
N SER A 589 9.48 20.37 6.14
CA SER A 589 9.38 18.93 6.39
C SER A 589 9.72 18.03 5.20
N HIS A 590 9.85 18.56 3.98
CA HIS A 590 10.25 17.77 2.80
C HIS A 590 11.76 17.81 2.53
N SER A 591 12.51 18.64 3.27
CA SER A 591 13.94 18.88 3.02
C SER A 591 14.79 17.63 3.17
N MET A 592 14.55 16.80 4.19
CA MET A 592 15.25 15.52 4.37
C MET A 592 15.03 14.57 3.20
N ARG A 593 13.77 14.42 2.78
CA ARG A 593 13.39 13.55 1.66
C ARG A 593 14.02 14.00 0.33
N VAL A 594 14.16 15.30 0.11
CA VAL A 594 14.79 15.85 -1.09
C VAL A 594 16.30 15.60 -1.07
N GLY A 595 16.97 15.96 0.03
CA GLY A 595 18.42 15.82 0.13
C GLY A 595 18.89 14.36 0.13
N ALA A 596 18.20 13.46 0.85
CA ALA A 596 18.51 12.04 0.80
C ALA A 596 18.36 11.44 -0.62
N ALA A 597 17.35 11.86 -1.39
CA ALA A 597 17.20 11.39 -2.78
C ALA A 597 18.32 11.89 -3.70
N GLN A 598 18.76 13.12 -3.47
CA GLN A 598 19.88 13.75 -4.18
C GLN A 598 21.19 13.00 -3.86
N ASP A 599 21.45 12.71 -2.59
CA ASP A 599 22.66 12.02 -2.18
C ASP A 599 22.67 10.55 -2.62
N MET A 600 21.53 9.85 -2.60
CA MET A 600 21.44 8.51 -3.18
C MET A 600 21.83 8.49 -4.66
N LEU A 601 21.37 9.47 -5.45
CA LEU A 601 21.76 9.59 -6.85
C LEU A 601 23.27 9.85 -6.98
N ASN A 602 23.82 10.75 -6.17
CA ASN A 602 25.25 11.07 -6.17
C ASN A 602 26.11 9.86 -5.75
N SER A 603 25.58 8.97 -4.92
CA SER A 603 26.21 7.70 -4.54
C SER A 603 26.03 6.59 -5.59
N GLY A 604 25.45 6.89 -6.75
CA GLY A 604 25.28 5.93 -7.85
C GLY A 604 24.03 5.05 -7.77
N ALA A 605 23.10 5.32 -6.85
CA ALA A 605 21.85 4.58 -6.79
C ALA A 605 21.02 4.82 -8.07
N THR A 606 20.46 3.74 -8.59
CA THR A 606 19.55 3.77 -9.73
C THR A 606 18.25 4.48 -9.37
N LEU A 607 17.56 5.02 -10.38
CA LEU A 607 16.24 5.64 -10.22
C LEU A 607 15.24 4.68 -9.56
N THR A 608 15.32 3.39 -9.86
CA THR A 608 14.47 2.35 -9.28
C THR A 608 14.70 2.16 -7.79
N GLU A 609 15.95 2.18 -7.34
CA GLU A 609 16.30 2.05 -5.91
C GLU A 609 15.84 3.28 -5.12
N ILE A 610 16.03 4.48 -5.68
CA ILE A 610 15.53 5.72 -5.08
C ILE A 610 14.00 5.67 -4.99
N MET A 611 13.33 5.30 -6.10
CA MET A 611 11.87 5.15 -6.14
C MET A 611 11.35 4.16 -5.10
N GLN A 612 12.02 3.02 -4.94
CA GLN A 612 11.67 2.01 -3.94
C GLN A 612 11.88 2.54 -2.53
N LYS A 613 13.08 3.03 -2.18
CA LYS A 613 13.43 3.49 -0.83
C LYS A 613 12.55 4.66 -0.37
N GLY A 614 12.19 5.58 -1.26
CA GLY A 614 11.27 6.68 -0.92
C GLY A 614 9.79 6.39 -1.18
N GLY A 615 9.42 5.26 -1.78
CA GLY A 615 8.03 4.91 -2.08
C GLY A 615 7.38 5.86 -3.09
N TRP A 616 8.10 6.22 -4.16
CA TRP A 616 7.57 6.99 -5.27
C TRP A 616 7.08 6.07 -6.38
N MET A 617 5.82 6.23 -6.81
CA MET A 617 5.25 5.44 -7.91
C MET A 617 5.55 6.02 -9.30
N LYS A 618 5.88 7.31 -9.38
CA LYS A 618 6.10 8.02 -10.66
C LYS A 618 7.51 8.57 -10.71
N SER A 619 8.26 8.20 -11.74
CA SER A 619 9.62 8.68 -12.02
C SER A 619 9.70 10.21 -12.04
N ASP A 620 8.74 10.88 -12.67
CA ASP A 620 8.65 12.35 -12.73
C ASP A 620 8.77 13.04 -11.36
N THR A 621 8.33 12.37 -10.28
CA THR A 621 8.40 12.95 -8.94
C THR A 621 9.81 12.94 -8.40
N VAL A 622 10.57 11.87 -8.67
CA VAL A 622 11.98 11.76 -8.28
C VAL A 622 12.82 12.66 -9.16
N MET A 623 12.59 12.66 -10.48
CA MET A 623 13.27 13.54 -11.42
C MET A 623 13.20 15.01 -10.99
N ARG A 624 12.07 15.48 -10.48
CA ARG A 624 11.96 16.84 -9.93
C ARG A 624 12.87 17.09 -8.72
N TYR A 625 13.04 16.10 -7.86
CA TYR A 625 13.91 16.23 -6.69
C TYR A 625 15.39 16.32 -7.06
N ILE A 626 15.77 15.60 -8.11
CA ILE A 626 17.14 15.53 -8.61
C ILE A 626 17.43 16.49 -9.79
N ASP A 627 16.43 17.24 -10.26
CA ASP A 627 16.53 18.18 -11.39
C ASP A 627 17.63 19.23 -11.21
N ARG A 628 18.00 19.52 -9.96
CA ARG A 628 19.03 20.50 -9.59
C ARG A 628 20.35 19.87 -9.15
N THR A 629 20.48 18.54 -9.24
CA THR A 629 21.71 17.81 -8.92
C THR A 629 22.36 17.31 -10.19
N ARG A 630 23.66 17.56 -10.34
CA ARG A 630 24.45 17.00 -11.43
C ARG A 630 24.74 15.53 -11.12
N PRO A 631 24.38 14.56 -11.99
CA PRO A 631 24.73 13.17 -11.77
C PRO A 631 26.26 12.96 -11.88
N PRO A 632 26.84 12.01 -11.14
CA PRO A 632 28.24 11.66 -11.30
C PRO A 632 28.50 11.14 -12.73
N GLY A 633 29.51 11.69 -13.41
CA GLY A 633 29.97 11.21 -14.74
C GLY A 633 29.57 12.05 -15.95
N LEU A 634 28.74 13.09 -15.80
CA LEU A 634 28.57 14.14 -16.81
C LEU A 634 29.55 15.28 -16.54
N VAL A 635 30.85 14.98 -16.71
CA VAL A 635 31.85 16.01 -16.95
C VAL A 635 31.74 16.32 -18.44
N CYS A 636 31.11 17.44 -18.80
CA CYS A 636 31.49 18.07 -20.05
C CYS A 636 32.90 18.60 -19.78
N GLU A 637 33.91 18.06 -20.45
CA GLU A 637 35.21 18.70 -20.52
C GLU A 637 34.96 20.18 -20.86
N GLU A 638 35.43 21.08 -19.99
CA GLU A 638 35.52 22.48 -20.36
C GLU A 638 36.48 22.52 -21.55
N ASP A 639 35.96 22.83 -22.74
CA ASP A 639 36.79 23.17 -23.89
C ASP A 639 37.61 24.40 -23.49
N ASP A 640 38.82 24.16 -22.97
CA ASP A 640 39.95 25.07 -22.99
C ASP A 640 40.32 25.33 -24.46
N ASN A 641 39.46 26.05 -25.16
CA ASN A 641 39.82 26.66 -26.42
C ASN A 641 40.44 28.02 -26.10
N ASP A 642 41.71 27.98 -25.71
CA ASP A 642 42.65 29.09 -25.82
C ASP A 642 42.82 29.40 -27.32
N GLY A 643 41.81 30.06 -27.87
CA GLY A 643 41.75 30.53 -29.24
C GLY A 643 42.40 31.90 -29.34
N THR A 644 43.70 31.87 -29.61
CA THR A 644 44.44 32.95 -30.24
C THR A 644 43.64 33.54 -31.41
N ARG A 645 43.11 34.77 -31.25
CA ARG A 645 43.22 35.90 -32.19
C ARG A 645 42.51 37.14 -31.70
#